data_AF-A0A0G4AYK7-F1
#
_entry.id   AF-A0A0G4AYK7-F1
#
_cell.length_a   1.000
_cell.length_b   1.000
_cell.length_c   1.000
_cell.angle_alpha   90.00
_cell.angle_beta   90.00
_cell.angle_gamma   90.00
#
_symmetry.space_group_name_H-M   'P 1'
#
loop_
_entity.id
_entity.type
_entity.pdbx_description
1 polymer ?
#
loop_
_entity_poly.entity_id
_entity_poly.type
_entity_poly.pdbx_seq_one_letter_code
_entity_poly.pdbx_strand_id
1 'polypeptide(L)'
;MLRIITPINLKLAQLFKFSCIRVYIVATGIFIFAATVGVCLFIMPVHAASNLAPGTAADNFVTTWNTDPDGVGDTSVTIPTNATETYNYDVDWDNDGVFEQTGVTSGVTHDFGATGEYTVRIRGTFPQVHFSSSPQLNRSKILSIDQWGTGVWSSMAGAFEGTSNLTLNAVDAPNLTNVTDVSDMFKQATLMNSDLSAWDMGHVVNMSGMFTEAANFNGNISTWNTSSLENASRMFAGATNFNSNISNWNVANLENALGMFASATSFNQDLSQWNTANVTNMRSIFYRASSFNGDVSTWNTANVTDMNQSFSSATSFNRDISGWNTENVTTMYAMFNGATAFNQDLSQWNTANVTTIYSMFGGATSFNGNVSTWDTGNITDMFGVFSQATAFNRSLSAWNISQVNTMSFMLSNTGLSVENYDATLTGWASRPVPSGIALGATALQYCHATADRQKLIDDSHWTITGDKTSCPLPKQINSVAFSEGEGGEKLLTVTGLRLVNADGDPTEYIEALSRSLVSLNGTPLKSCTFAGMDVAQIIAVLGVAYPNVGENVTDDQPCYYSFGPSYTPAITETQALVWLPPTFDTAAQGTVSVNGSPVYTFNQQTTPGVDEPTAIVENKPLTGVPVIPKRPHFSGTAEPGATVTVTVHSDPISCTALADSNGNWACQLPSDLEPGQHTVNIHIVLPGGGTQDLGPYTVTVNPDGTSTPITNTTPLAPNTGFAQTVKTLTTQPQGLILLATLLAALGVGGMVARERRRS
;
A
#
# COMPACT_ATOMS: atom_id res chain seq x y z
N MET A 1 -1.74 -18.03 -84.90
CA MET A 1 -1.20 -19.38 -84.61
C MET A 1 -1.57 -19.73 -83.17
N LEU A 2 -1.95 -21.00 -82.94
CA LEU A 2 -1.93 -21.83 -81.71
C LEU A 2 -1.26 -21.19 -80.46
N ARG A 3 -1.57 -21.47 -79.20
CA ARG A 3 -2.45 -22.38 -78.42
C ARG A 3 -2.15 -22.00 -76.93
N ILE A 4 -3.16 -22.09 -76.05
CA ILE A 4 -3.21 -22.79 -74.74
C ILE A 4 -1.84 -22.90 -73.98
N ILE A 5 -1.69 -22.46 -72.72
CA ILE A 5 -1.87 -23.26 -71.47
C ILE A 5 -1.57 -22.37 -70.23
N THR A 6 -2.46 -22.38 -69.23
CA THR A 6 -2.22 -22.18 -67.78
C THR A 6 -2.13 -23.56 -67.09
N PRO A 7 -1.75 -23.76 -65.80
CA PRO A 7 -1.32 -22.88 -64.68
C PRO A 7 -0.11 -23.47 -63.86
N ILE A 8 0.26 -22.89 -62.69
CA ILE A 8 0.75 -23.62 -61.48
C ILE A 8 0.81 -22.65 -60.26
N ASN A 9 0.33 -23.16 -59.11
CA ASN A 9 0.33 -22.57 -57.75
C ASN A 9 1.72 -22.44 -57.12
N LEU A 10 1.91 -21.51 -56.18
CA LEU A 10 2.74 -21.74 -54.97
C LEU A 10 2.44 -20.73 -53.82
N LYS A 11 2.29 -21.28 -52.61
CA LYS A 11 2.18 -20.60 -51.29
C LYS A 11 3.53 -19.98 -50.87
N LEU A 12 3.52 -18.86 -50.12
CA LEU A 12 4.26 -18.71 -48.84
C LEU A 12 3.87 -17.42 -48.07
N ALA A 13 4.15 -17.45 -46.77
CA ALA A 13 3.48 -16.73 -45.69
C ALA A 13 4.27 -15.55 -45.08
N GLN A 14 3.54 -14.72 -44.28
CA GLN A 14 3.97 -13.88 -43.14
C GLN A 14 4.96 -12.73 -43.43
N LEU A 15 4.89 -11.50 -42.88
CA LEU A 15 4.68 -11.00 -41.52
C LEU A 15 4.55 -9.45 -41.65
N PHE A 16 3.78 -8.75 -40.80
CA PHE A 16 4.16 -7.48 -40.13
C PHE A 16 2.97 -6.89 -39.34
N LYS A 17 3.15 -6.77 -38.02
CA LYS A 17 2.37 -5.93 -37.10
C LYS A 17 2.85 -4.46 -37.23
N PHE A 18 1.96 -3.47 -37.08
CA PHE A 18 2.00 -2.47 -35.98
C PHE A 18 0.86 -1.43 -36.07
N SER A 19 0.27 -1.19 -34.89
CA SER A 19 -0.33 0.04 -34.34
C SER A 19 -1.41 0.83 -35.12
N CYS A 20 -2.60 0.95 -34.52
CA CYS A 20 -3.55 2.03 -34.83
C CYS A 20 -4.03 2.74 -33.56
N ILE A 21 -3.85 4.06 -33.57
CA ILE A 21 -4.33 5.06 -32.63
C ILE A 21 -5.84 5.24 -32.84
N ARG A 22 -6.63 5.27 -31.75
CA ARG A 22 -8.08 5.53 -31.79
C ARG A 22 -8.35 7.03 -31.94
N VAL A 23 -9.07 7.42 -32.99
CA VAL A 23 -9.70 8.75 -33.13
C VAL A 23 -11.21 8.53 -33.29
N TYR A 24 -12.00 9.18 -32.43
CA TYR A 24 -13.46 9.12 -32.46
C TYR A 24 -14.02 10.21 -33.36
N ILE A 25 -14.83 9.84 -34.36
CA ILE A 25 -15.70 10.76 -35.11
C ILE A 25 -17.12 10.21 -35.05
N VAL A 26 -18.04 11.00 -34.48
CA VAL A 26 -19.49 10.77 -34.48
C VAL A 26 -20.06 11.38 -35.76
N ALA A 27 -20.76 10.58 -36.56
CA ALA A 27 -21.25 10.99 -37.88
C ALA A 27 -22.77 11.24 -37.92
N THR A 28 -23.17 12.31 -38.61
CA THR A 28 -24.48 12.43 -39.26
C THR A 28 -24.29 12.79 -40.75
N GLY A 29 -24.62 11.83 -41.62
CA GLY A 29 -25.16 11.92 -43.00
C GLY A 29 -24.54 12.82 -44.08
N ILE A 30 -24.11 12.19 -45.20
CA ILE A 30 -24.49 12.47 -46.62
C ILE A 30 -23.60 11.61 -47.58
N PHE A 31 -24.20 11.03 -48.63
CA PHE A 31 -23.59 10.13 -49.63
C PHE A 31 -22.90 10.88 -50.80
N ILE A 32 -21.69 10.45 -51.20
CA ILE A 32 -21.10 10.64 -52.56
C ILE A 32 -20.28 9.38 -52.95
N PHE A 33 -20.41 8.94 -54.21
CA PHE A 33 -19.71 7.80 -54.84
C PHE A 33 -18.26 8.15 -55.28
N ALA A 34 -17.27 7.27 -55.00
CA ALA A 34 -16.15 6.94 -55.91
C ALA A 34 -15.20 5.83 -55.38
N ALA A 35 -14.96 4.83 -56.25
CA ALA A 35 -13.76 4.00 -56.49
C ALA A 35 -13.00 3.27 -55.34
N THR A 36 -13.24 1.96 -55.28
CA THR A 36 -12.34 0.80 -55.00
C THR A 36 -10.92 1.03 -54.43
N VAL A 37 -10.71 0.57 -53.19
CA VAL A 37 -9.60 -0.32 -52.77
C VAL A 37 -10.16 -1.28 -51.71
N GLY A 38 -10.06 -2.58 -51.96
CA GLY A 38 -10.59 -3.63 -51.09
C GLY A 38 -9.87 -3.68 -49.74
N VAL A 39 -10.61 -3.48 -48.67
CA VAL A 39 -10.23 -3.83 -47.30
C VAL A 39 -11.27 -4.81 -46.81
N CYS A 40 -10.83 -6.02 -46.43
CA CYS A 40 -11.67 -7.03 -45.80
C CYS A 40 -12.24 -6.43 -44.50
N LEU A 41 -13.50 -6.08 -44.57
CA LEU A 41 -14.31 -5.59 -43.47
C LEU A 41 -14.70 -6.80 -42.62
N PHE A 42 -13.86 -7.20 -41.66
CA PHE A 42 -14.34 -7.99 -40.52
C PHE A 42 -15.06 -7.02 -39.58
N ILE A 43 -16.33 -6.78 -39.87
CA ILE A 43 -17.28 -6.27 -38.87
C ILE A 43 -17.38 -7.39 -37.83
N MET A 44 -16.77 -7.22 -36.65
CA MET A 44 -17.28 -7.92 -35.47
C MET A 44 -18.50 -7.13 -35.00
N PRO A 45 -19.69 -7.75 -34.93
CA PRO A 45 -20.88 -7.06 -34.49
C PRO A 45 -20.72 -6.59 -33.04
N VAL A 46 -20.86 -5.29 -32.80
CA VAL A 46 -21.45 -4.82 -31.55
C VAL A 46 -22.93 -5.23 -31.66
N HIS A 47 -23.38 -6.04 -30.70
CA HIS A 47 -24.53 -6.96 -30.75
C HIS A 47 -24.23 -8.23 -31.56
N ALA A 48 -23.70 -9.25 -30.91
CA ALA A 48 -23.87 -10.62 -31.39
C ALA A 48 -25.38 -10.90 -31.39
N ALA A 49 -26.01 -10.74 -32.56
CA ALA A 49 -27.23 -11.47 -32.85
C ALA A 49 -26.90 -12.94 -32.61
N SER A 50 -27.77 -13.62 -31.86
CA SER A 50 -27.68 -15.04 -31.59
C SER A 50 -27.22 -15.82 -32.83
N ASN A 51 -26.15 -16.61 -32.71
CA ASN A 51 -25.83 -17.68 -33.69
C ASN A 51 -26.89 -18.79 -33.70
N LEU A 52 -27.99 -18.62 -32.97
CA LEU A 52 -29.13 -19.51 -32.96
C LEU A 52 -29.82 -19.46 -34.32
N ALA A 53 -29.77 -20.58 -35.05
CA ALA A 53 -30.61 -20.80 -36.21
C ALA A 53 -32.09 -20.55 -35.84
N PRO A 54 -32.89 -19.95 -36.74
CA PRO A 54 -34.33 -19.81 -36.53
C PRO A 54 -34.97 -21.21 -36.36
N GLY A 55 -35.45 -21.52 -35.16
CA GLY A 55 -36.04 -22.83 -34.82
C GLY A 55 -35.39 -23.55 -33.62
N THR A 56 -34.38 -22.98 -32.98
CA THR A 56 -33.86 -23.48 -31.70
C THR A 56 -34.96 -23.44 -30.65
N ALA A 57 -35.41 -24.62 -30.20
CA ALA A 57 -36.27 -24.71 -29.03
C ALA A 57 -35.49 -24.15 -27.84
N ALA A 58 -36.09 -23.22 -27.10
CA ALA A 58 -35.53 -22.64 -25.87
C ALA A 58 -35.30 -23.67 -24.75
N ASP A 59 -35.54 -24.96 -25.01
CA ASP A 59 -35.52 -26.05 -24.04
C ASP A 59 -34.18 -26.80 -23.98
N ASN A 60 -33.28 -26.60 -24.95
CA ASN A 60 -32.06 -27.40 -25.07
C ASN A 60 -30.84 -26.70 -24.46
N PHE A 61 -29.93 -27.47 -23.87
CA PHE A 61 -28.59 -27.02 -23.50
C PHE A 61 -27.69 -27.07 -24.74
N VAL A 62 -27.07 -25.94 -25.11
CA VAL A 62 -26.32 -25.81 -26.37
C VAL A 62 -24.91 -25.33 -26.08
N THR A 63 -23.93 -26.03 -26.66
CA THR A 63 -22.50 -25.76 -26.47
C THR A 63 -21.76 -25.88 -27.79
N THR A 64 -20.66 -25.15 -27.95
CA THR A 64 -19.76 -25.29 -29.10
C THR A 64 -18.41 -25.84 -28.66
N TRP A 65 -17.88 -26.77 -29.46
CA TRP A 65 -16.66 -27.51 -29.18
C TRP A 65 -15.72 -27.45 -30.39
N ASN A 66 -14.40 -27.47 -30.14
CA ASN A 66 -13.38 -27.73 -31.15
C ASN A 66 -12.76 -29.10 -30.84
N THR A 67 -12.77 -30.02 -31.81
CA THR A 67 -12.24 -31.37 -31.60
C THR A 67 -10.72 -31.39 -31.44
N ASP A 68 -10.01 -30.39 -31.99
CA ASP A 68 -8.56 -30.33 -32.12
C ASP A 68 -7.96 -28.98 -31.66
N PRO A 69 -8.19 -28.56 -30.40
CA PRO A 69 -7.76 -27.25 -29.90
C PRO A 69 -6.23 -27.13 -29.80
N ASP A 70 -5.51 -28.24 -29.74
CA ASP A 70 -4.05 -28.34 -29.64
C ASP A 70 -3.36 -28.75 -30.95
N GLY A 71 -4.13 -29.04 -32.02
CA GLY A 71 -3.61 -29.34 -33.35
C GLY A 71 -2.97 -30.72 -33.49
N VAL A 72 -3.34 -31.67 -32.61
CA VAL A 72 -2.86 -33.07 -32.63
C VAL A 72 -3.67 -33.97 -33.56
N GLY A 73 -4.73 -33.46 -34.17
CA GLY A 73 -5.58 -34.15 -35.14
C GLY A 73 -6.70 -34.98 -34.52
N ASP A 74 -7.17 -34.66 -33.32
CA ASP A 74 -8.29 -35.35 -32.68
C ASP A 74 -9.63 -34.91 -33.31
N THR A 75 -10.46 -35.88 -33.68
CA THR A 75 -11.74 -35.67 -34.37
C THR A 75 -12.93 -35.93 -33.44
N SER A 76 -12.68 -36.21 -32.17
CA SER A 76 -13.70 -36.61 -31.20
C SER A 76 -13.92 -35.60 -30.09
N VAL A 77 -15.11 -35.62 -29.49
CA VAL A 77 -15.42 -34.92 -28.23
C VAL A 77 -16.12 -35.88 -27.28
N THR A 78 -16.00 -35.64 -25.97
CA THR A 78 -16.73 -36.40 -24.95
C THR A 78 -17.56 -35.45 -24.10
N ILE A 79 -18.86 -35.72 -24.01
CA ILE A 79 -19.76 -35.07 -23.04
C ILE A 79 -19.58 -35.77 -21.70
N PRO A 80 -19.03 -35.09 -20.67
CA PRO A 80 -18.75 -35.74 -19.41
C PRO A 80 -19.93 -35.63 -18.44
N THR A 81 -20.17 -36.71 -17.71
CA THR A 81 -21.25 -36.82 -16.72
C THR A 81 -20.70 -37.30 -15.38
N ASN A 82 -21.43 -37.05 -14.30
CA ASN A 82 -21.12 -37.57 -12.98
C ASN A 82 -21.84 -38.91 -12.77
N ALA A 83 -21.10 -39.99 -12.50
CA ALA A 83 -21.66 -41.34 -12.31
C ALA A 83 -22.64 -41.50 -11.12
N THR A 84 -22.74 -40.51 -10.22
CA THR A 84 -23.68 -40.50 -9.08
C THR A 84 -25.07 -40.00 -9.43
N GLU A 85 -25.23 -39.35 -10.58
CA GLU A 85 -26.49 -38.80 -11.07
C GLU A 85 -27.19 -39.76 -12.04
N THR A 86 -28.50 -39.57 -12.24
CA THR A 86 -29.28 -40.35 -13.21
C THR A 86 -29.49 -39.56 -14.50
N TYR A 87 -29.05 -40.12 -15.62
CA TYR A 87 -29.13 -39.51 -16.94
C TYR A 87 -30.11 -40.24 -17.83
N ASN A 88 -30.83 -39.49 -18.66
CA ASN A 88 -31.61 -39.99 -19.77
C ASN A 88 -31.80 -38.84 -20.76
N TYR A 89 -30.82 -38.66 -21.65
CA TYR A 89 -30.75 -37.52 -22.55
C TYR A 89 -30.49 -37.94 -23.99
N ASP A 90 -30.85 -37.04 -24.90
CA ASP A 90 -30.54 -37.17 -26.32
C ASP A 90 -29.48 -36.12 -26.70
N VAL A 91 -28.68 -36.42 -27.71
CA VAL A 91 -27.64 -35.54 -28.26
C VAL A 91 -27.86 -35.37 -29.77
N ASP A 92 -27.87 -34.12 -30.19
CA ASP A 92 -27.78 -33.63 -31.57
C ASP A 92 -26.36 -33.08 -31.73
N TRP A 93 -25.50 -33.82 -32.44
CA TRP A 93 -24.05 -33.61 -32.45
C TRP A 93 -23.59 -32.49 -33.38
N ASP A 94 -24.35 -32.19 -34.43
CA ASP A 94 -24.01 -31.17 -35.45
C ASP A 94 -25.03 -30.02 -35.52
N ASN A 95 -25.99 -30.01 -34.58
CA ASN A 95 -26.97 -28.94 -34.39
C ASN A 95 -27.87 -28.75 -35.64
N ASP A 96 -28.10 -29.83 -36.40
CA ASP A 96 -28.96 -29.85 -37.59
C ASP A 96 -30.46 -30.02 -37.29
N GLY A 97 -30.79 -30.36 -36.02
CA GLY A 97 -32.16 -30.55 -35.53
C GLY A 97 -32.60 -32.02 -35.47
N VAL A 98 -31.77 -32.94 -35.94
CA VAL A 98 -31.88 -34.39 -35.74
C VAL A 98 -31.07 -34.77 -34.50
N PHE A 99 -31.57 -35.74 -33.72
CA PHE A 99 -30.85 -36.25 -32.56
C PHE A 99 -30.32 -37.64 -32.92
N GLU A 100 -29.02 -37.73 -33.23
CA GLU A 100 -28.37 -38.97 -33.68
C GLU A 100 -28.29 -39.98 -32.55
N GLN A 101 -28.23 -39.49 -31.31
CA GLN A 101 -28.08 -40.32 -30.14
C GLN A 101 -29.19 -40.06 -29.15
N THR A 102 -29.90 -41.12 -28.76
CA THR A 102 -31.08 -41.04 -27.90
C THR A 102 -30.97 -41.97 -26.71
N GLY A 103 -31.59 -41.60 -25.59
CA GLY A 103 -31.64 -42.43 -24.38
C GLY A 103 -30.28 -42.69 -23.73
N VAL A 104 -29.37 -41.72 -23.79
CA VAL A 104 -28.04 -41.81 -23.20
C VAL A 104 -28.12 -41.73 -21.68
N THR A 105 -27.44 -42.64 -20.98
CA THR A 105 -27.48 -42.78 -19.51
C THR A 105 -26.15 -42.54 -18.81
N SER A 106 -25.09 -42.18 -19.54
CA SER A 106 -23.74 -41.92 -19.01
C SER A 106 -22.98 -40.96 -19.91
N GLY A 107 -21.69 -40.73 -19.64
CA GLY A 107 -20.82 -39.96 -20.53
C GLY A 107 -20.71 -40.63 -21.89
N VAL A 108 -20.57 -39.82 -22.93
CA VAL A 108 -20.61 -40.28 -24.32
C VAL A 108 -19.57 -39.56 -25.17
N THR A 109 -18.90 -40.32 -26.03
CA THR A 109 -17.90 -39.82 -26.98
C THR A 109 -18.45 -39.94 -28.40
N HIS A 110 -18.27 -38.89 -29.20
CA HIS A 110 -18.60 -38.87 -30.61
C HIS A 110 -17.37 -38.51 -31.43
N ASP A 111 -17.18 -39.19 -32.56
CA ASP A 111 -16.12 -38.93 -33.54
C ASP A 111 -16.75 -38.36 -34.80
N PHE A 112 -16.44 -37.10 -35.11
CA PHE A 112 -16.95 -36.39 -36.27
C PHE A 112 -16.24 -36.79 -37.58
N GLY A 113 -15.16 -37.58 -37.50
CA GLY A 113 -14.37 -38.02 -38.65
C GLY A 113 -13.50 -36.93 -39.29
N ALA A 114 -13.64 -35.68 -38.86
CA ALA A 114 -12.81 -34.55 -39.27
C ALA A 114 -12.61 -33.57 -38.12
N THR A 115 -11.46 -32.90 -38.10
CA THR A 115 -11.21 -31.85 -37.12
C THR A 115 -12.06 -30.63 -37.44
N GLY A 116 -12.56 -29.94 -36.42
CA GLY A 116 -13.41 -28.78 -36.63
C GLY A 116 -14.10 -28.27 -35.38
N GLU A 117 -14.87 -27.20 -35.58
CA GLU A 117 -15.80 -26.66 -34.58
C GLU A 117 -17.20 -27.20 -34.83
N TYR A 118 -17.84 -27.70 -33.78
CA TYR A 118 -19.16 -28.32 -33.82
C TYR A 118 -20.02 -27.78 -32.69
N THR A 119 -21.26 -27.42 -33.01
CA THR A 119 -22.28 -27.05 -32.02
C THR A 119 -23.09 -28.30 -31.67
N VAL A 120 -23.23 -28.57 -30.38
CA VAL A 120 -23.90 -29.74 -29.83
C VAL A 120 -25.11 -29.29 -29.03
N ARG A 121 -26.27 -29.92 -29.25
CA ARG A 121 -27.47 -29.72 -28.43
C ARG A 121 -27.76 -30.96 -27.58
N ILE A 122 -28.13 -30.73 -26.33
CA ILE A 122 -28.56 -31.76 -25.38
C ILE A 122 -29.97 -31.45 -24.93
N ARG A 123 -30.81 -32.49 -24.86
CA ARG A 123 -32.16 -32.41 -24.28
C ARG A 123 -32.45 -33.63 -23.41
N GLY A 124 -33.48 -33.54 -22.57
CA GLY A 124 -33.88 -34.62 -21.68
C GLY A 124 -33.32 -34.45 -20.27
N THR A 125 -33.17 -35.56 -19.54
CA THR A 125 -32.67 -35.53 -18.16
C THR A 125 -31.14 -35.51 -18.16
N PHE A 126 -30.58 -34.31 -17.99
CA PHE A 126 -29.14 -34.05 -17.95
C PHE A 126 -28.81 -33.19 -16.71
N PRO A 127 -28.78 -33.80 -15.51
CA PRO A 127 -28.78 -33.06 -14.23
C PRO A 127 -27.46 -32.40 -13.85
N GLN A 128 -26.34 -32.83 -14.45
CA GLN A 128 -25.00 -32.28 -14.18
C GLN A 128 -24.05 -32.58 -15.35
N VAL A 129 -23.34 -31.57 -15.82
CA VAL A 129 -22.10 -31.74 -16.60
C VAL A 129 -20.94 -31.79 -15.62
N HIS A 130 -19.91 -32.62 -15.84
CA HIS A 130 -18.88 -32.85 -14.81
C HIS A 130 -17.47 -33.00 -15.41
N PHE A 131 -16.81 -31.87 -15.68
CA PHE A 131 -15.46 -31.85 -16.26
C PHE A 131 -14.33 -32.14 -15.27
N SER A 132 -14.57 -32.02 -13.96
CA SER A 132 -13.56 -32.32 -12.92
C SER A 132 -13.00 -33.74 -13.02
N SER A 133 -13.78 -34.72 -13.49
CA SER A 133 -13.33 -36.09 -13.75
C SER A 133 -12.83 -36.34 -15.18
N SER A 134 -12.91 -35.33 -16.06
CA SER A 134 -12.52 -35.45 -17.47
C SER A 134 -11.01 -35.30 -17.69
N PRO A 135 -10.42 -35.97 -18.70
CA PRO A 135 -9.05 -35.71 -19.11
C PRO A 135 -8.86 -34.25 -19.56
N GLN A 136 -7.68 -33.68 -19.30
CA GLN A 136 -7.37 -32.27 -19.63
C GLN A 136 -7.62 -31.94 -21.10
N LEU A 137 -7.26 -32.84 -22.02
CA LEU A 137 -7.49 -32.67 -23.46
C LEU A 137 -8.97 -32.49 -23.80
N ASN A 138 -9.89 -33.13 -23.07
CA ASN A 138 -11.32 -32.96 -23.31
C ASN A 138 -11.84 -31.62 -22.75
N ARG A 139 -11.30 -31.17 -21.61
CA ARG A 139 -11.66 -29.87 -21.00
C ARG A 139 -11.30 -28.69 -21.90
N SER A 140 -10.23 -28.78 -22.69
CA SER A 140 -9.83 -27.73 -23.64
C SER A 140 -10.69 -27.68 -24.91
N LYS A 141 -11.53 -28.69 -25.16
CA LYS A 141 -12.34 -28.77 -26.40
C LYS A 141 -13.61 -27.94 -26.35
N ILE A 142 -14.22 -27.75 -25.18
CA ILE A 142 -15.40 -26.89 -25.08
C ILE A 142 -14.97 -25.42 -25.21
N LEU A 143 -15.60 -24.70 -26.15
CA LEU A 143 -15.30 -23.31 -26.47
C LEU A 143 -16.35 -22.35 -25.90
N SER A 144 -17.63 -22.73 -25.94
CA SER A 144 -18.70 -21.89 -25.42
C SER A 144 -19.90 -22.65 -24.90
N ILE A 145 -20.60 -22.03 -23.95
CA ILE A 145 -22.01 -22.29 -23.66
C ILE A 145 -22.81 -21.23 -24.40
N ASP A 146 -23.64 -21.68 -25.33
CA ASP A 146 -24.42 -20.82 -26.23
C ASP A 146 -25.88 -20.70 -25.79
N GLN A 147 -26.39 -21.66 -25.02
CA GLN A 147 -27.73 -21.62 -24.39
C GLN A 147 -27.79 -22.59 -23.20
N TRP A 148 -28.42 -22.19 -22.10
CA TRP A 148 -28.64 -23.06 -20.93
C TRP A 148 -29.84 -23.99 -21.09
N GLY A 149 -30.92 -23.50 -21.71
CA GLY A 149 -32.16 -24.24 -21.89
C GLY A 149 -33.04 -24.29 -20.63
N THR A 150 -34.11 -25.10 -20.67
CA THR A 150 -35.07 -25.24 -19.57
C THR A 150 -34.74 -26.37 -18.58
N GLY A 151 -33.65 -27.11 -18.83
CA GLY A 151 -33.18 -28.19 -17.97
C GLY A 151 -32.92 -27.74 -16.54
N VAL A 152 -33.44 -28.51 -15.57
CA VAL A 152 -33.19 -28.27 -14.14
C VAL A 152 -31.92 -29.00 -13.74
N TRP A 153 -30.95 -28.26 -13.21
CA TRP A 153 -29.69 -28.82 -12.73
C TRP A 153 -29.84 -29.32 -11.30
N SER A 154 -29.28 -30.51 -11.01
CA SER A 154 -29.22 -31.04 -9.64
C SER A 154 -27.98 -30.53 -8.90
N SER A 155 -26.88 -30.33 -9.63
CA SER A 155 -25.62 -29.81 -9.09
C SER A 155 -24.81 -29.15 -10.21
N MET A 156 -24.00 -28.14 -9.85
CA MET A 156 -22.99 -27.54 -10.74
C MET A 156 -21.57 -27.75 -10.22
N ALA A 157 -21.39 -28.59 -9.20
CA ALA A 157 -20.08 -28.89 -8.66
C ALA A 157 -19.15 -29.47 -9.75
N GLY A 158 -17.99 -28.84 -9.98
CA GLY A 158 -17.01 -29.26 -10.98
C GLY A 158 -17.49 -29.20 -12.43
N ALA A 159 -18.59 -28.47 -12.72
CA ALA A 159 -19.27 -28.55 -14.01
C ALA A 159 -18.46 -28.03 -15.20
N PHE A 160 -17.56 -27.06 -15.01
CA PHE A 160 -16.67 -26.54 -16.05
C PHE A 160 -15.24 -26.35 -15.50
N GLU A 161 -14.83 -27.23 -14.58
CA GLU A 161 -13.47 -27.20 -14.04
C GLU A 161 -12.45 -27.47 -15.16
N GLY A 162 -11.43 -26.60 -15.25
CA GLY A 162 -10.30 -26.71 -16.17
C GLY A 162 -10.61 -26.37 -17.62
N THR A 163 -11.81 -25.86 -17.93
CA THR A 163 -12.20 -25.48 -19.29
C THR A 163 -11.62 -24.12 -19.68
N SER A 164 -10.31 -24.07 -19.92
CA SER A 164 -9.56 -22.83 -20.15
C SER A 164 -9.99 -22.05 -21.38
N ASN A 165 -10.58 -22.71 -22.38
CA ASN A 165 -11.05 -22.08 -23.62
C ASN A 165 -12.53 -21.65 -23.56
N LEU A 166 -13.21 -21.92 -22.44
CA LEU A 166 -14.64 -21.68 -22.31
C LEU A 166 -14.98 -20.19 -22.21
N THR A 167 -15.96 -19.78 -23.00
CA THR A 167 -16.66 -18.49 -22.95
C THR A 167 -18.17 -18.70 -22.73
N LEU A 168 -18.88 -17.70 -22.23
CA LEU A 168 -20.33 -17.77 -22.04
C LEU A 168 -21.01 -16.76 -22.98
N ASN A 169 -21.65 -17.29 -24.03
CA ASN A 169 -22.40 -16.55 -25.05
C ASN A 169 -23.92 -16.57 -24.79
N ALA A 170 -24.37 -17.47 -23.92
CA ALA A 170 -25.77 -17.64 -23.58
C ALA A 170 -26.42 -16.34 -23.08
N VAL A 171 -27.63 -16.09 -23.57
CA VAL A 171 -28.47 -14.94 -23.16
C VAL A 171 -29.49 -15.32 -22.09
N ASP A 172 -29.73 -16.61 -21.92
CA ASP A 172 -30.53 -17.20 -20.85
C ASP A 172 -29.67 -17.53 -19.62
N ALA A 173 -30.32 -17.90 -18.52
CA ALA A 173 -29.67 -18.29 -17.27
C ALA A 173 -29.99 -19.76 -16.94
N PRO A 174 -29.08 -20.49 -16.27
CA PRO A 174 -29.36 -21.86 -15.86
C PRO A 174 -30.49 -21.90 -14.83
N ASN A 175 -31.33 -22.93 -14.87
CA ASN A 175 -32.29 -23.19 -13.81
C ASN A 175 -31.60 -23.88 -12.62
N LEU A 176 -31.24 -23.08 -11.61
CA LEU A 176 -30.52 -23.50 -10.40
C LEU A 176 -31.44 -23.82 -9.21
N THR A 177 -32.75 -23.97 -9.42
CA THR A 177 -33.73 -24.12 -8.32
C THR A 177 -33.40 -25.27 -7.35
N ASN A 178 -32.74 -26.34 -7.83
CA ASN A 178 -32.34 -27.50 -7.02
C ASN A 178 -30.84 -27.52 -6.67
N VAL A 179 -30.06 -26.52 -7.11
CA VAL A 179 -28.60 -26.50 -6.95
C VAL A 179 -28.23 -25.82 -5.63
N THR A 180 -27.62 -26.59 -4.74
CA THR A 180 -27.06 -26.07 -3.48
C THR A 180 -25.52 -25.96 -3.51
N ASP A 181 -24.89 -26.60 -4.50
CA ASP A 181 -23.43 -26.68 -4.63
C ASP A 181 -22.99 -26.31 -6.06
N VAL A 182 -22.20 -25.25 -6.15
CA VAL A 182 -21.54 -24.76 -7.38
C VAL A 182 -20.01 -24.78 -7.25
N SER A 183 -19.49 -25.57 -6.31
CA SER A 183 -18.06 -25.63 -6.01
C SER A 183 -17.23 -26.00 -7.23
N ASP A 184 -16.08 -25.34 -7.39
CA ASP A 184 -15.15 -25.52 -8.50
C ASP A 184 -15.76 -25.38 -9.92
N MET A 185 -16.99 -24.86 -10.06
CA MET A 185 -17.73 -24.83 -11.32
C MET A 185 -16.92 -24.21 -12.46
N PHE A 186 -16.22 -23.10 -12.23
CA PHE A 186 -15.38 -22.40 -13.22
C PHE A 186 -13.91 -22.32 -12.79
N LYS A 187 -13.47 -23.25 -11.94
CA LYS A 187 -12.07 -23.31 -11.55
C LYS A 187 -11.21 -23.50 -12.79
N GLN A 188 -10.17 -22.69 -12.95
CA GLN A 188 -9.27 -22.64 -14.11
C GLN A 188 -9.95 -22.31 -15.46
N ALA A 189 -11.18 -21.79 -15.47
CA ALA A 189 -11.82 -21.26 -16.67
C ALA A 189 -11.25 -19.87 -17.01
N THR A 190 -10.02 -19.83 -17.55
CA THR A 190 -9.22 -18.61 -17.67
C THR A 190 -9.78 -17.56 -18.64
N LEU A 191 -10.65 -17.92 -19.58
CA LEU A 191 -11.34 -16.98 -20.48
C LEU A 191 -12.71 -16.52 -19.97
N MET A 192 -13.20 -17.06 -18.86
CA MET A 192 -14.50 -16.71 -18.31
C MET A 192 -14.52 -15.27 -17.76
N ASN A 193 -15.40 -14.41 -18.27
CA ASN A 193 -15.58 -13.03 -17.82
C ASN A 193 -16.99 -12.45 -18.13
N SER A 194 -18.01 -13.31 -18.23
CA SER A 194 -19.36 -12.88 -18.62
C SER A 194 -20.15 -12.29 -17.46
N ASP A 195 -21.18 -11.51 -17.78
CA ASP A 195 -22.18 -11.03 -16.80
C ASP A 195 -23.05 -12.21 -16.33
N LEU A 196 -23.10 -12.43 -15.02
CA LEU A 196 -23.87 -13.52 -14.39
C LEU A 196 -24.99 -12.99 -13.49
N SER A 197 -25.35 -11.71 -13.61
CA SER A 197 -26.32 -11.04 -12.75
C SER A 197 -27.74 -11.61 -12.84
N ALA A 198 -28.05 -12.32 -13.93
CA ALA A 198 -29.34 -12.98 -14.13
C ALA A 198 -29.48 -14.34 -13.42
N TRP A 199 -28.40 -14.86 -12.82
CA TRP A 199 -28.41 -16.19 -12.19
C TRP A 199 -29.07 -16.15 -10.81
N ASP A 200 -30.00 -17.08 -10.56
CA ASP A 200 -30.63 -17.24 -9.26
C ASP A 200 -29.76 -18.09 -8.32
N MET A 201 -29.06 -17.43 -7.41
CA MET A 201 -28.15 -18.05 -6.44
C MET A 201 -28.77 -18.26 -5.06
N GLY A 202 -30.07 -17.99 -4.88
CA GLY A 202 -30.69 -17.90 -3.56
C GLY A 202 -30.66 -19.18 -2.71
N HIS A 203 -30.50 -20.34 -3.34
CA HIS A 203 -30.43 -21.66 -2.67
C HIS A 203 -29.00 -22.21 -2.57
N VAL A 204 -28.01 -21.51 -3.14
CA VAL A 204 -26.64 -22.00 -3.19
C VAL A 204 -25.96 -21.77 -1.85
N VAL A 205 -25.48 -22.87 -1.26
CA VAL A 205 -24.84 -22.91 0.05
C VAL A 205 -23.31 -22.96 -0.09
N ASN A 206 -22.82 -23.71 -1.08
CA ASN A 206 -21.39 -23.93 -1.31
C ASN A 206 -20.93 -23.32 -2.63
N MET A 207 -20.10 -22.28 -2.56
CA MET A 207 -19.41 -21.65 -3.70
C MET A 207 -17.89 -21.85 -3.63
N SER A 208 -17.42 -22.85 -2.86
CA SER A 208 -15.99 -23.05 -2.65
C SER A 208 -15.27 -23.26 -3.98
N GLY A 209 -14.23 -22.47 -4.21
CA GLY A 209 -13.37 -22.58 -5.38
C GLY A 209 -14.00 -22.25 -6.73
N MET A 210 -15.25 -21.75 -6.78
CA MET A 210 -16.03 -21.55 -8.01
C MET A 210 -15.25 -20.85 -9.13
N PHE A 211 -14.44 -19.83 -8.83
CA PHE A 211 -13.61 -19.08 -9.78
C PHE A 211 -12.11 -19.17 -9.45
N THR A 212 -11.66 -20.22 -8.77
CA THR A 212 -10.24 -20.43 -8.48
C THR A 212 -9.44 -20.43 -9.78
N GLU A 213 -8.40 -19.62 -9.89
CA GLU A 213 -7.54 -19.50 -11.07
C GLU A 213 -8.27 -19.11 -12.37
N ALA A 214 -9.51 -18.61 -12.28
CA ALA A 214 -10.20 -17.97 -13.40
C ALA A 214 -9.63 -16.54 -13.59
N ALA A 215 -8.39 -16.46 -14.08
CA ALA A 215 -7.55 -15.27 -14.03
C ALA A 215 -8.19 -13.99 -14.60
N ASN A 216 -9.03 -14.12 -15.64
CA ASN A 216 -9.71 -12.98 -16.28
C ASN A 216 -11.09 -12.65 -15.71
N PHE A 217 -11.60 -13.43 -14.75
CA PHE A 217 -12.96 -13.25 -14.26
C PHE A 217 -13.11 -11.94 -13.49
N ASN A 218 -13.99 -11.07 -14.01
CA ASN A 218 -14.46 -9.83 -13.41
C ASN A 218 -15.92 -9.56 -13.85
N GLY A 219 -16.69 -10.64 -14.03
CA GLY A 219 -18.09 -10.59 -14.44
C GLY A 219 -18.97 -9.95 -13.37
N ASN A 220 -20.11 -9.39 -13.77
CA ASN A 220 -21.06 -8.81 -12.82
C ASN A 220 -21.80 -9.93 -12.05
N ILE A 221 -21.65 -9.90 -10.72
CA ILE A 221 -22.27 -10.81 -9.75
C ILE A 221 -22.92 -10.05 -8.59
N SER A 222 -23.13 -8.74 -8.78
CA SER A 222 -23.58 -7.83 -7.71
C SER A 222 -25.04 -8.06 -7.26
N THR A 223 -25.84 -8.71 -8.10
CA THR A 223 -27.27 -8.99 -7.88
C THR A 223 -27.53 -10.34 -7.23
N TRP A 224 -26.51 -11.16 -7.03
CA TRP A 224 -26.68 -12.49 -6.46
C TRP A 224 -27.26 -12.42 -5.05
N ASN A 225 -28.29 -13.22 -4.81
CA ASN A 225 -28.78 -13.47 -3.47
C ASN A 225 -27.86 -14.50 -2.79
N THR A 226 -26.99 -14.03 -1.90
CA THR A 226 -26.03 -14.87 -1.15
C THR A 226 -26.48 -15.20 0.27
N SER A 227 -27.76 -14.96 0.62
CA SER A 227 -28.26 -15.17 1.99
C SER A 227 -28.17 -16.62 2.49
N SER A 228 -28.02 -17.60 1.61
CA SER A 228 -27.81 -19.02 1.97
C SER A 228 -26.34 -19.45 1.96
N LEU A 229 -25.40 -18.57 1.60
CA LEU A 229 -23.99 -18.90 1.43
C LEU A 229 -23.32 -19.19 2.77
N GLU A 230 -22.83 -20.42 2.93
CA GLU A 230 -22.09 -20.86 4.13
C GLU A 230 -20.59 -21.04 3.85
N ASN A 231 -20.21 -21.41 2.62
CA ASN A 231 -18.83 -21.70 2.25
C ASN A 231 -18.41 -20.97 0.96
N ALA A 232 -17.48 -20.02 1.09
CA ALA A 232 -16.85 -19.29 -0.01
C ALA A 232 -15.34 -19.53 -0.08
N SER A 233 -14.87 -20.64 0.51
CA SER A 233 -13.44 -20.93 0.58
C SER A 233 -12.82 -20.97 -0.81
N ARG A 234 -11.73 -20.21 -1.00
CA ARG A 234 -10.98 -20.07 -2.25
C ARG A 234 -11.80 -19.61 -3.46
N MET A 235 -13.01 -19.08 -3.29
CA MET A 235 -13.92 -18.76 -4.39
C MET A 235 -13.26 -17.94 -5.52
N PHE A 236 -12.44 -16.95 -5.19
CA PHE A 236 -11.71 -16.11 -6.14
C PHE A 236 -10.19 -16.27 -6.04
N ALA A 237 -9.71 -17.39 -5.47
CA ALA A 237 -8.28 -17.59 -5.28
C ALA A 237 -7.56 -17.64 -6.65
N GLY A 238 -6.64 -16.72 -6.93
CA GLY A 238 -5.93 -16.63 -8.21
C GLY A 238 -6.74 -16.02 -9.36
N ALA A 239 -7.96 -15.52 -9.10
CA ALA A 239 -8.70 -14.70 -10.06
C ALA A 239 -8.10 -13.29 -10.13
N THR A 240 -6.96 -13.15 -10.81
CA THR A 240 -6.08 -11.96 -10.73
C THR A 240 -6.75 -10.65 -11.14
N ASN A 241 -7.73 -10.68 -12.05
CA ASN A 241 -8.46 -9.50 -12.51
C ASN A 241 -9.75 -9.22 -11.72
N PHE A 242 -10.12 -10.09 -10.77
CA PHE A 242 -11.37 -9.96 -10.05
C PHE A 242 -11.39 -8.69 -9.18
N ASN A 243 -12.37 -7.82 -9.45
CA ASN A 243 -12.65 -6.61 -8.69
C ASN A 243 -14.14 -6.18 -8.84
N SER A 244 -15.03 -7.13 -9.12
CA SER A 244 -16.46 -6.85 -9.25
C SER A 244 -17.07 -6.44 -7.91
N ASN A 245 -18.07 -5.56 -7.94
CA ASN A 245 -18.72 -5.08 -6.72
C ASN A 245 -19.53 -6.21 -6.04
N ILE A 246 -19.13 -6.55 -4.81
CA ILE A 246 -19.78 -7.53 -3.92
C ILE A 246 -20.16 -6.94 -2.57
N SER A 247 -20.14 -5.60 -2.44
CA SER A 247 -20.47 -4.90 -1.18
C SER A 247 -21.88 -5.20 -0.66
N ASN A 248 -22.83 -5.46 -1.58
CA ASN A 248 -24.23 -5.73 -1.26
C ASN A 248 -24.54 -7.20 -0.93
N TRP A 249 -23.54 -8.08 -0.94
CA TRP A 249 -23.76 -9.49 -0.61
C TRP A 249 -24.18 -9.68 0.84
N ASN A 250 -25.20 -10.50 1.07
CA ASN A 250 -25.61 -10.91 2.41
C ASN A 250 -24.80 -12.13 2.84
N VAL A 251 -23.70 -11.89 3.57
CA VAL A 251 -22.79 -12.94 4.08
C VAL A 251 -23.08 -13.34 5.52
N ALA A 252 -24.28 -13.06 6.05
CA ALA A 252 -24.60 -13.33 7.45
C ALA A 252 -24.51 -14.82 7.84
N ASN A 253 -24.66 -15.73 6.88
CA ASN A 253 -24.52 -17.18 7.09
C ASN A 253 -23.14 -17.72 6.70
N LEU A 254 -22.21 -16.87 6.24
CA LEU A 254 -20.89 -17.32 5.83
C LEU A 254 -20.08 -17.78 7.04
N GLU A 255 -19.65 -19.04 7.03
CA GLU A 255 -18.83 -19.64 8.10
C GLU A 255 -17.36 -19.76 7.68
N ASN A 256 -17.11 -20.11 6.41
CA ASN A 256 -15.78 -20.42 5.89
C ASN A 256 -15.36 -19.47 4.76
N ALA A 257 -14.43 -18.55 5.08
CA ALA A 257 -13.85 -17.59 4.15
C ALA A 257 -12.37 -17.89 3.82
N LEU A 258 -11.91 -19.12 4.07
CA LEU A 258 -10.53 -19.58 3.84
C LEU A 258 -10.05 -19.20 2.43
N GLY A 259 -9.08 -18.30 2.34
CA GLY A 259 -8.43 -17.94 1.08
C GLY A 259 -9.35 -17.37 0.01
N MET A 260 -10.52 -16.83 0.36
CA MET A 260 -11.55 -16.40 -0.61
C MET A 260 -11.00 -15.48 -1.71
N PHE A 261 -10.07 -14.58 -1.39
CA PHE A 261 -9.43 -13.64 -2.33
C PHE A 261 -7.91 -13.86 -2.45
N ALA A 262 -7.40 -15.05 -2.09
CA ALA A 262 -5.97 -15.32 -2.13
C ALA A 262 -5.42 -15.14 -3.55
N SER A 263 -4.43 -14.27 -3.75
CA SER A 263 -3.83 -13.91 -5.05
C SER A 263 -4.81 -13.27 -6.05
N ALA A 264 -5.95 -12.75 -5.60
CA ALA A 264 -6.81 -11.86 -6.39
C ALA A 264 -6.16 -10.46 -6.44
N THR A 265 -5.11 -10.31 -7.24
CA THR A 265 -4.20 -9.15 -7.19
C THR A 265 -4.85 -7.80 -7.47
N SER A 266 -5.97 -7.75 -8.19
CA SER A 266 -6.70 -6.52 -8.52
C SER A 266 -7.82 -6.18 -7.54
N PHE A 267 -8.15 -7.08 -6.61
CA PHE A 267 -9.30 -6.95 -5.73
C PHE A 267 -9.09 -5.82 -4.70
N ASN A 268 -10.02 -4.86 -4.65
CA ASN A 268 -9.99 -3.72 -3.73
C ASN A 268 -11.39 -3.13 -3.46
N GLN A 269 -12.38 -3.99 -3.23
CA GLN A 269 -13.74 -3.55 -2.93
C GLN A 269 -13.93 -3.23 -1.44
N ASP A 270 -14.86 -2.32 -1.16
CA ASP A 270 -15.34 -2.03 0.19
C ASP A 270 -16.25 -3.17 0.69
N LEU A 271 -15.91 -3.74 1.85
CA LEU A 271 -16.61 -4.86 2.48
C LEU A 271 -17.18 -4.47 3.86
N SER A 272 -17.32 -3.16 4.14
CA SER A 272 -17.79 -2.63 5.42
C SER A 272 -19.24 -3.01 5.76
N GLN A 273 -20.04 -3.37 4.75
CA GLN A 273 -21.45 -3.77 4.92
C GLN A 273 -21.63 -5.26 5.20
N TRP A 274 -20.55 -6.04 5.19
CA TRP A 274 -20.61 -7.47 5.43
C TRP A 274 -20.81 -7.78 6.91
N ASN A 275 -21.85 -8.56 7.22
CA ASN A 275 -22.03 -9.14 8.54
C ASN A 275 -21.22 -10.45 8.64
N THR A 276 -20.03 -10.38 9.23
CA THR A 276 -19.12 -11.54 9.36
C THR A 276 -19.26 -12.30 10.67
N ALA A 277 -20.34 -12.09 11.45
CA ALA A 277 -20.46 -12.63 12.81
C ALA A 277 -20.36 -14.16 12.90
N ASN A 278 -20.71 -14.89 11.83
CA ASN A 278 -20.64 -16.35 11.78
C ASN A 278 -19.32 -16.89 11.19
N VAL A 279 -18.43 -16.03 10.69
CA VAL A 279 -17.16 -16.47 10.12
C VAL A 279 -16.24 -16.99 11.22
N THR A 280 -15.78 -18.22 11.09
CA THR A 280 -14.85 -18.87 12.04
C THR A 280 -13.43 -19.03 11.47
N ASN A 281 -13.30 -19.05 10.14
CA ASN A 281 -12.04 -19.26 9.45
C ASN A 281 -11.77 -18.15 8.41
N MET A 282 -10.76 -17.32 8.70
CA MET A 282 -10.28 -16.24 7.82
C MET A 282 -8.86 -16.49 7.30
N ARG A 283 -8.33 -17.71 7.49
CA ARG A 283 -6.98 -18.06 7.06
C ARG A 283 -6.76 -17.68 5.59
N SER A 284 -5.67 -16.96 5.33
CA SER A 284 -5.21 -16.58 4.00
C SER A 284 -6.22 -15.78 3.15
N ILE A 285 -7.27 -15.20 3.74
CA ILE A 285 -8.38 -14.57 3.01
C ILE A 285 -7.93 -13.55 1.95
N PHE A 286 -6.91 -12.73 2.24
CA PHE A 286 -6.28 -11.77 1.33
C PHE A 286 -4.80 -12.08 1.04
N TYR A 287 -4.38 -13.34 1.18
CA TYR A 287 -2.99 -13.76 0.91
C TYR A 287 -2.56 -13.36 -0.51
N ARG A 288 -1.53 -12.53 -0.67
CA ARG A 288 -1.04 -11.98 -1.95
C ARG A 288 -2.08 -11.17 -2.75
N ALA A 289 -3.14 -10.67 -2.12
CA ALA A 289 -4.06 -9.70 -2.74
C ALA A 289 -3.40 -8.30 -2.72
N SER A 290 -2.42 -8.09 -3.62
CA SER A 290 -1.49 -6.94 -3.56
C SER A 290 -2.15 -5.55 -3.59
N SER A 291 -3.30 -5.40 -4.24
CA SER A 291 -4.02 -4.13 -4.34
C SER A 291 -5.05 -3.91 -3.23
N PHE A 292 -5.30 -4.93 -2.40
CA PHE A 292 -6.37 -4.86 -1.42
C PHE A 292 -6.08 -3.84 -0.31
N ASN A 293 -6.98 -2.88 -0.16
CA ASN A 293 -7.02 -1.88 0.91
C ASN A 293 -8.48 -1.44 1.19
N GLY A 294 -9.45 -2.30 0.86
CA GLY A 294 -10.87 -2.08 1.06
C GLY A 294 -11.24 -2.15 2.54
N ASP A 295 -12.30 -1.44 2.94
CA ASP A 295 -12.68 -1.34 4.35
C ASP A 295 -13.23 -2.68 4.88
N VAL A 296 -12.66 -3.11 6.01
CA VAL A 296 -13.00 -4.31 6.78
C VAL A 296 -13.05 -4.00 8.28
N SER A 297 -13.07 -2.73 8.66
CA SER A 297 -13.02 -2.26 10.05
C SER A 297 -14.25 -2.68 10.85
N THR A 298 -15.39 -2.88 10.19
CA THR A 298 -16.68 -3.26 10.78
C THR A 298 -16.86 -4.76 10.96
N TRP A 299 -15.91 -5.58 10.50
CA TRP A 299 -16.02 -7.02 10.59
C TRP A 299 -16.07 -7.48 12.04
N ASN A 300 -17.08 -8.30 12.35
CA ASN A 300 -17.13 -9.01 13.62
C ASN A 300 -16.23 -10.27 13.52
N THR A 301 -15.13 -10.27 14.27
CA THR A 301 -14.16 -11.37 14.31
C THR A 301 -14.25 -12.20 15.59
N ALA A 302 -15.27 -12.01 16.43
CA ALA A 302 -15.37 -12.64 17.75
C ALA A 302 -15.38 -14.18 17.70
N ASN A 303 -15.83 -14.78 16.59
CA ASN A 303 -15.85 -16.23 16.40
C ASN A 303 -14.65 -16.78 15.61
N VAL A 304 -13.72 -15.92 15.18
CA VAL A 304 -12.56 -16.33 14.39
C VAL A 304 -11.49 -16.94 15.28
N THR A 305 -11.01 -18.14 14.93
CA THR A 305 -9.94 -18.83 15.69
C THR A 305 -8.59 -18.89 14.95
N ASP A 306 -8.61 -18.86 13.61
CA ASP A 306 -7.42 -18.92 12.75
C ASP A 306 -7.33 -17.69 11.82
N MET A 307 -6.29 -16.86 12.02
CA MET A 307 -5.97 -15.68 11.19
C MET A 307 -4.66 -15.83 10.40
N ASN A 308 -4.16 -17.07 10.23
CA ASN A 308 -2.89 -17.34 9.57
C ASN A 308 -2.84 -16.75 8.15
N GLN A 309 -1.80 -16.00 7.85
CA GLN A 309 -1.50 -15.42 6.53
C GLN A 309 -2.60 -14.53 5.94
N SER A 310 -3.56 -14.06 6.75
CA SER A 310 -4.75 -13.35 6.25
C SER A 310 -4.43 -12.18 5.33
N PHE A 311 -3.34 -11.45 5.59
CA PHE A 311 -2.85 -10.30 4.81
C PHE A 311 -1.40 -10.47 4.34
N SER A 312 -0.87 -11.69 4.33
CA SER A 312 0.52 -11.90 3.91
C SER A 312 0.68 -11.49 2.45
N SER A 313 1.66 -10.64 2.16
CA SER A 313 1.93 -10.03 0.86
C SER A 313 0.77 -9.22 0.27
N ALA A 314 -0.18 -8.77 1.10
CA ALA A 314 -1.15 -7.74 0.72
C ALA A 314 -0.47 -6.36 0.80
N THR A 315 0.37 -6.06 -0.18
CA THR A 315 1.35 -4.95 -0.13
C THR A 315 0.74 -3.57 0.08
N SER A 316 -0.50 -3.35 -0.35
CA SER A 316 -1.22 -2.07 -0.23
C SER A 316 -2.09 -1.95 1.03
N PHE A 317 -2.25 -3.04 1.79
CA PHE A 317 -3.18 -3.07 2.91
C PHE A 317 -2.68 -2.22 4.09
N ASN A 318 -3.50 -1.24 4.49
CA ASN A 318 -3.24 -0.39 5.66
C ASN A 318 -4.55 0.16 6.27
N ARG A 319 -5.63 -0.61 6.23
CA ARG A 319 -6.89 -0.24 6.88
C ARG A 319 -6.82 -0.47 8.39
N ASP A 320 -7.49 0.38 9.15
CA ASP A 320 -7.62 0.22 10.59
C ASP A 320 -8.43 -1.04 10.92
N ILE A 321 -7.83 -1.90 11.74
CA ILE A 321 -8.37 -3.16 12.25
C ILE A 321 -8.17 -3.26 13.77
N SER A 322 -7.89 -2.13 14.43
CA SER A 322 -7.71 -2.05 15.89
C SER A 322 -8.94 -2.52 16.65
N GLY A 323 -10.14 -2.36 16.07
CA GLY A 323 -11.42 -2.77 16.64
C GLY A 323 -11.78 -4.26 16.50
N TRP A 324 -10.94 -5.07 15.84
CA TRP A 324 -11.19 -6.52 15.73
C TRP A 324 -11.08 -7.21 17.08
N ASN A 325 -12.03 -8.10 17.38
CA ASN A 325 -11.97 -8.96 18.56
C ASN A 325 -11.09 -10.18 18.26
N THR A 326 -9.96 -10.30 18.97
CA THR A 326 -9.00 -11.40 18.82
C THR A 326 -8.99 -12.38 20.00
N GLU A 327 -9.93 -12.27 20.95
CA GLU A 327 -9.95 -13.08 22.18
C GLU A 327 -9.94 -14.59 21.90
N ASN A 328 -10.63 -15.05 20.87
CA ASN A 328 -10.71 -16.47 20.50
C ASN A 328 -9.62 -16.92 19.50
N VAL A 329 -8.76 -16.01 19.04
CA VAL A 329 -7.73 -16.33 18.05
C VAL A 329 -6.59 -17.11 18.72
N THR A 330 -6.24 -18.26 18.15
CA THR A 330 -5.16 -19.10 18.68
C THR A 330 -3.88 -19.04 17.86
N THR A 331 -3.95 -18.56 16.61
CA THR A 331 -2.81 -18.56 15.67
C THR A 331 -2.85 -17.38 14.70
N MET A 332 -1.71 -16.68 14.56
CA MET A 332 -1.52 -15.51 13.67
C MET A 332 -0.25 -15.64 12.80
N TYR A 333 0.11 -16.88 12.45
CA TYR A 333 1.29 -17.20 11.62
C TYR A 333 1.31 -16.33 10.36
N ALA A 334 2.40 -15.58 10.20
CA ALA A 334 2.71 -14.75 9.04
C ALA A 334 1.57 -13.81 8.61
N MET A 335 0.68 -13.38 9.51
CA MET A 335 -0.54 -12.64 9.15
C MET A 335 -0.29 -11.41 8.25
N PHE A 336 0.78 -10.64 8.51
CA PHE A 336 1.17 -9.45 7.75
C PHE A 336 2.55 -9.60 7.07
N ASN A 337 3.03 -10.83 6.89
CA ASN A 337 4.34 -11.07 6.28
C ASN A 337 4.38 -10.50 4.85
N GLY A 338 5.24 -9.52 4.59
CA GLY A 338 5.36 -8.81 3.31
C GLY A 338 4.24 -7.79 3.04
N ALA A 339 3.40 -7.45 4.02
CA ALA A 339 2.42 -6.37 3.90
C ALA A 339 3.12 -5.01 4.06
N THR A 340 3.81 -4.56 3.00
CA THR A 340 4.78 -3.46 3.06
C THR A 340 4.21 -2.11 3.49
N ALA A 341 2.92 -1.84 3.26
CA ALA A 341 2.26 -0.59 3.65
C ALA A 341 1.63 -0.62 5.05
N PHE A 342 1.51 -1.80 5.68
CA PHE A 342 0.76 -1.97 6.91
C PHE A 342 1.46 -1.29 8.10
N ASN A 343 0.75 -0.40 8.80
CA ASN A 343 1.26 0.36 9.95
C ASN A 343 0.12 0.83 10.89
N GLN A 344 -0.71 -0.09 11.36
CA GLN A 344 -1.81 0.22 12.28
C GLN A 344 -1.45 -0.07 13.73
N ASP A 345 -2.09 0.64 14.66
CA ASP A 345 -2.02 0.35 16.09
C ASP A 345 -2.82 -0.92 16.42
N LEU A 346 -2.19 -1.89 17.08
CA LEU A 346 -2.78 -3.17 17.44
C LEU A 346 -2.82 -3.37 18.96
N SER A 347 -2.70 -2.30 19.73
CA SER A 347 -2.60 -2.35 21.19
C SER A 347 -3.88 -2.84 21.89
N GLN A 348 -5.03 -2.77 21.20
CA GLN A 348 -6.32 -3.23 21.70
C GLN A 348 -6.57 -4.72 21.47
N TRP A 349 -5.71 -5.40 20.73
CA TRP A 349 -5.86 -6.83 20.48
C TRP A 349 -5.55 -7.64 21.74
N ASN A 350 -6.43 -8.59 22.04
CA ASN A 350 -6.21 -9.60 23.06
C ASN A 350 -5.46 -10.79 22.45
N THR A 351 -4.21 -11.00 22.86
CA THR A 351 -3.35 -12.08 22.35
C THR A 351 -3.15 -13.22 23.35
N ALA A 352 -3.88 -13.23 24.47
CA ALA A 352 -3.65 -14.19 25.56
C ALA A 352 -3.80 -15.66 25.13
N ASN A 353 -4.64 -15.95 24.13
CA ASN A 353 -4.85 -17.30 23.61
C ASN A 353 -3.95 -17.67 22.41
N VAL A 354 -3.15 -16.73 21.90
CA VAL A 354 -2.30 -16.95 20.73
C VAL A 354 -1.05 -17.74 21.13
N THR A 355 -0.75 -18.82 20.39
CA THR A 355 0.41 -19.68 20.67
C THR A 355 1.57 -19.48 19.68
N THR A 356 1.33 -18.87 18.52
CA THR A 356 2.34 -18.60 17.49
C THR A 356 2.07 -17.32 16.72
N ILE A 357 3.14 -16.54 16.54
CA ILE A 357 3.20 -15.31 15.72
C ILE A 357 4.39 -15.38 14.73
N TYR A 358 4.83 -16.59 14.37
CA TYR A 358 5.92 -16.83 13.42
C TYR A 358 5.81 -15.90 12.21
N SER A 359 6.87 -15.16 11.91
CA SER A 359 6.98 -14.22 10.78
C SER A 359 5.82 -13.22 10.63
N MET A 360 5.07 -12.91 11.69
CA MET A 360 3.82 -12.12 11.63
C MET A 360 3.99 -10.80 10.88
N PHE A 361 5.10 -10.08 11.08
CA PHE A 361 5.43 -8.82 10.41
C PHE A 361 6.70 -8.91 9.57
N GLY A 362 7.18 -10.12 9.24
CA GLY A 362 8.40 -10.28 8.46
C GLY A 362 8.28 -9.57 7.10
N GLY A 363 9.16 -8.64 6.79
CA GLY A 363 9.12 -7.84 5.57
C GLY A 363 7.99 -6.79 5.49
N ALA A 364 7.26 -6.54 6.57
CA ALA A 364 6.31 -5.43 6.67
C ALA A 364 7.09 -4.11 6.89
N THR A 365 7.67 -3.57 5.82
CA THR A 365 8.70 -2.51 5.88
C THR A 365 8.24 -1.21 6.54
N SER A 366 6.95 -0.88 6.49
CA SER A 366 6.39 0.34 7.10
C SER A 366 5.86 0.13 8.53
N PHE A 367 5.86 -1.10 9.03
CA PHE A 367 5.20 -1.41 10.31
C PHE A 367 5.97 -0.82 11.50
N ASN A 368 5.30 0.05 12.25
CA ASN A 368 5.74 0.62 13.54
C ASN A 368 4.56 0.79 14.53
N GLY A 369 3.51 -0.01 14.32
CA GLY A 369 2.31 -0.06 15.15
C GLY A 369 2.61 -0.49 16.59
N ASN A 370 1.76 -0.07 17.53
CA ASN A 370 1.93 -0.44 18.92
C ASN A 370 1.49 -1.89 19.17
N VAL A 371 2.41 -2.69 19.71
CA VAL A 371 2.21 -4.10 20.12
C VAL A 371 2.72 -4.36 21.54
N SER A 372 3.02 -3.29 22.29
CA SER A 372 3.65 -3.40 23.61
C SER A 372 2.72 -3.95 24.70
N THR A 373 1.40 -3.89 24.47
CA THR A 373 0.35 -4.33 25.40
C THR A 373 -0.04 -5.79 25.23
N TRP A 374 0.49 -6.48 24.20
CA TRP A 374 0.15 -7.87 23.92
C TRP A 374 0.56 -8.79 25.07
N ASP A 375 -0.36 -9.68 25.46
CA ASP A 375 -0.02 -10.81 26.31
C ASP A 375 0.65 -11.89 25.46
N THR A 376 1.97 -12.01 25.61
CA THR A 376 2.79 -12.97 24.88
C THR A 376 3.10 -14.23 25.69
N GLY A 377 2.51 -14.40 26.88
CA GLY A 377 2.89 -15.44 27.83
C GLY A 377 2.66 -16.88 27.33
N ASN A 378 1.75 -17.08 26.38
CA ASN A 378 1.44 -18.38 25.78
C ASN A 378 2.13 -18.61 24.41
N ILE A 379 2.88 -17.62 23.92
CA ILE A 379 3.53 -17.70 22.61
C ILE A 379 4.79 -18.57 22.72
N THR A 380 4.90 -19.55 21.84
CA THR A 380 6.01 -20.53 21.82
C THR A 380 6.95 -20.37 20.63
N ASP A 381 6.51 -19.73 19.54
CA ASP A 381 7.30 -19.52 18.32
C ASP A 381 7.27 -18.03 17.90
N MET A 382 8.44 -17.40 17.99
CA MET A 382 8.70 -16.01 17.58
C MET A 382 9.77 -15.94 16.48
N PHE A 383 9.92 -16.97 15.66
CA PHE A 383 10.85 -16.94 14.54
C PHE A 383 10.49 -15.80 13.58
N GLY A 384 11.45 -14.93 13.29
CA GLY A 384 11.34 -13.92 12.24
C GLY A 384 10.20 -12.91 12.38
N VAL A 385 9.60 -12.72 13.57
CA VAL A 385 8.39 -11.88 13.78
C VAL A 385 8.52 -10.51 13.11
N PHE A 386 9.63 -9.82 13.31
CA PHE A 386 9.90 -8.49 12.75
C PHE A 386 11.04 -8.50 11.74
N SER A 387 11.48 -9.67 11.26
CA SER A 387 12.60 -9.75 10.32
C SER A 387 12.36 -8.85 9.10
N GLN A 388 13.26 -7.91 8.81
CA GLN A 388 13.13 -6.93 7.72
C GLN A 388 11.97 -5.92 7.85
N ALA A 389 11.36 -5.76 9.03
CA ALA A 389 10.44 -4.66 9.32
C ALA A 389 11.24 -3.37 9.58
N THR A 390 11.68 -2.71 8.50
CA THR A 390 12.68 -1.64 8.54
C THR A 390 12.25 -0.37 9.29
N ALA A 391 10.94 -0.13 9.45
CA ALA A 391 10.42 0.99 10.24
C ALA A 391 10.14 0.65 11.71
N PHE A 392 10.24 -0.62 12.09
CA PHE A 392 9.85 -1.08 13.42
C PHE A 392 10.82 -0.55 14.48
N ASN A 393 10.35 0.38 15.31
CA ASN A 393 11.14 1.04 16.35
C ASN A 393 10.34 1.17 17.66
N ARG A 394 9.91 0.03 18.22
CA ARG A 394 9.18 -0.04 19.49
C ARG A 394 9.89 -0.99 20.45
N SER A 395 10.02 -0.60 21.72
CA SER A 395 10.52 -1.49 22.76
C SER A 395 9.60 -2.69 22.96
N LEU A 396 10.19 -3.88 23.13
CA LEU A 396 9.51 -5.13 23.45
C LEU A 396 9.77 -5.58 24.90
N SER A 397 10.26 -4.67 25.74
CA SER A 397 10.63 -4.93 27.15
C SER A 397 9.51 -5.53 28.01
N ALA A 398 8.26 -5.23 27.67
CA ALA A 398 7.07 -5.71 28.39
C ALA A 398 6.70 -7.16 28.03
N TRP A 399 7.15 -7.69 26.89
CA TRP A 399 6.77 -9.02 26.40
C TRP A 399 7.28 -10.11 27.34
N ASN A 400 6.38 -11.01 27.73
CA ASN A 400 6.73 -12.23 28.46
C ASN A 400 7.15 -13.31 27.44
N ILE A 401 8.42 -13.67 27.47
CA ILE A 401 9.00 -14.68 26.54
C ILE A 401 9.32 -16.01 27.21
N SER A 402 8.84 -16.24 28.44
CA SER A 402 9.22 -17.41 29.26
C SER A 402 8.86 -18.77 28.64
N GLN A 403 7.89 -18.84 27.73
CA GLN A 403 7.45 -20.06 27.03
C GLN A 403 8.02 -20.21 25.61
N VAL A 404 8.84 -19.26 25.15
CA VAL A 404 9.33 -19.24 23.77
C VAL A 404 10.39 -20.32 23.55
N ASN A 405 10.26 -21.07 22.45
CA ASN A 405 11.22 -22.09 22.02
C ASN A 405 12.21 -21.57 20.96
N THR A 406 11.82 -20.56 20.17
CA THR A 406 12.66 -20.03 19.07
C THR A 406 12.40 -18.53 18.82
N MET A 407 13.48 -17.77 18.63
CA MET A 407 13.51 -16.35 18.27
C MET A 407 14.51 -16.06 17.13
N SER A 408 14.85 -17.08 16.35
CA SER A 408 15.80 -16.92 15.25
C SER A 408 15.31 -15.86 14.27
N PHE A 409 16.20 -14.96 13.86
CA PHE A 409 15.92 -13.83 12.95
C PHE A 409 14.86 -12.83 13.42
N MET A 410 14.33 -12.95 14.65
CA MET A 410 13.19 -12.16 15.13
C MET A 410 13.34 -10.65 14.90
N LEU A 411 14.53 -10.09 15.18
CA LEU A 411 14.81 -8.65 15.12
C LEU A 411 15.79 -8.27 14.00
N SER A 412 16.23 -9.23 13.18
CA SER A 412 17.22 -9.01 12.13
C SER A 412 16.71 -8.00 11.10
N ASN A 413 17.53 -6.97 10.83
CA ASN A 413 17.24 -5.89 9.88
C ASN A 413 15.96 -5.11 10.21
N THR A 414 15.67 -4.92 11.49
CA THR A 414 14.62 -4.00 11.97
C THR A 414 15.12 -2.56 12.08
N GLY A 415 14.20 -1.60 12.23
CA GLY A 415 14.50 -0.19 12.49
C GLY A 415 14.70 0.17 13.96
N LEU A 416 14.96 -0.81 14.84
CA LEU A 416 15.09 -0.55 16.28
C LEU A 416 16.25 0.41 16.55
N SER A 417 15.94 1.51 17.23
CA SER A 417 16.93 2.43 17.75
C SER A 417 17.73 1.77 18.89
N VAL A 418 18.88 2.36 19.20
CA VAL A 418 19.74 1.89 20.31
C VAL A 418 18.94 1.86 21.61
N GLU A 419 18.15 2.91 21.87
CA GLU A 419 17.35 3.04 23.10
C GLU A 419 16.27 1.95 23.21
N ASN A 420 15.56 1.67 22.12
CA ASN A 420 14.51 0.66 22.13
C ASN A 420 15.06 -0.77 22.17
N TYR A 421 16.19 -1.03 21.51
CA TYR A 421 16.86 -2.32 21.59
C TYR A 421 17.47 -2.55 22.98
N ASP A 422 18.13 -1.54 23.56
CA ASP A 422 18.63 -1.57 24.93
C ASP A 422 17.50 -1.86 25.92
N ALA A 423 16.41 -1.09 25.85
CA ALA A 423 15.24 -1.30 26.73
C ALA A 423 14.67 -2.73 26.60
N THR A 424 14.63 -3.27 25.38
CA THR A 424 14.16 -4.64 25.12
C THR A 424 15.06 -5.68 25.82
N LEU A 425 16.38 -5.58 25.64
CA LEU A 425 17.35 -6.48 26.27
C LEU A 425 17.30 -6.39 27.80
N THR A 426 17.30 -5.17 28.36
CA THR A 426 17.18 -4.94 29.81
C THR A 426 15.88 -5.50 30.37
N GLY A 427 14.76 -5.26 29.68
CA GLY A 427 13.45 -5.79 30.07
C GLY A 427 13.44 -7.31 30.18
N TRP A 428 13.96 -8.01 29.16
CA TRP A 428 14.06 -9.46 29.17
C TRP A 428 15.04 -9.99 30.22
N ALA A 429 16.22 -9.37 30.36
CA ALA A 429 17.23 -9.77 31.36
C ALA A 429 16.75 -9.61 32.82
N SER A 430 15.74 -8.78 33.05
CA SER A 430 15.14 -8.55 34.37
C SER A 430 14.12 -9.62 34.81
N ARG A 431 13.73 -10.55 33.92
CA ARG A 431 12.67 -11.54 34.13
C ARG A 431 13.15 -12.97 33.81
N PRO A 432 12.41 -14.01 34.22
CA PRO A 432 12.70 -15.37 33.76
C PRO A 432 12.57 -15.48 32.24
N VAL A 433 13.63 -15.95 31.60
CA VAL A 433 13.70 -16.19 30.15
C VAL A 433 14.04 -17.66 29.86
N PRO A 434 13.65 -18.19 28.70
CA PRO A 434 14.00 -19.55 28.28
C PRO A 434 15.51 -19.68 28.06
N SER A 435 16.06 -20.88 28.27
CA SER A 435 17.47 -21.18 28.04
C SER A 435 17.73 -21.57 26.59
N GLY A 436 18.91 -21.25 26.05
CA GLY A 436 19.36 -21.78 24.75
C GLY A 436 18.72 -21.11 23.53
N ILE A 437 18.17 -19.90 23.66
CA ILE A 437 17.55 -19.19 22.55
C ILE A 437 18.60 -18.58 21.61
N ALA A 438 18.38 -18.75 20.30
CA ALA A 438 19.06 -17.96 19.29
C ALA A 438 18.23 -16.71 18.96
N LEU A 439 18.77 -15.52 19.22
CA LEU A 439 18.18 -14.24 18.85
C LEU A 439 18.92 -13.67 17.62
N GLY A 440 18.19 -13.52 16.52
CA GLY A 440 18.71 -12.78 15.36
C GLY A 440 18.55 -11.28 15.55
N ALA A 441 19.65 -10.55 15.59
CA ALA A 441 19.71 -9.09 15.80
C ALA A 441 20.63 -8.40 14.77
N THR A 442 20.72 -8.98 13.56
CA THR A 442 21.53 -8.44 12.46
C THR A 442 21.25 -6.96 12.21
N ALA A 443 22.30 -6.16 12.10
CA ALA A 443 22.28 -4.72 11.83
C ALA A 443 21.77 -3.84 12.98
N LEU A 444 21.51 -4.41 14.16
CA LEU A 444 21.16 -3.64 15.36
C LEU A 444 22.38 -3.16 16.13
N GLN A 445 22.15 -2.13 16.94
CA GLN A 445 23.16 -1.51 17.79
C GLN A 445 22.61 -1.37 19.21
N TYR A 446 23.44 -1.69 20.20
CA TYR A 446 23.13 -1.53 21.63
C TYR A 446 24.23 -0.72 22.31
N CYS A 447 23.92 -0.10 23.45
CA CYS A 447 24.90 0.63 24.25
C CYS A 447 24.75 0.33 25.74
N HIS A 448 23.65 0.79 26.34
CA HIS A 448 23.43 0.74 27.79
C HIS A 448 23.02 -0.65 28.30
N ALA A 449 22.55 -1.54 27.42
CA ALA A 449 22.19 -2.91 27.80
C ALA A 449 23.37 -3.91 27.71
N THR A 450 24.63 -3.44 27.76
CA THR A 450 25.80 -4.34 27.63
C THR A 450 25.81 -5.43 28.70
N ALA A 451 25.56 -5.09 29.96
CA ALA A 451 25.49 -6.06 31.06
C ALA A 451 24.28 -7.00 30.92
N ASP A 452 23.12 -6.47 30.56
CA ASP A 452 21.88 -7.25 30.39
C ASP A 452 21.99 -8.25 29.22
N ARG A 453 22.55 -7.80 28.09
CA ARG A 453 22.85 -8.64 26.93
C ARG A 453 23.80 -9.78 27.31
N GLN A 454 24.85 -9.46 28.06
CA GLN A 454 25.82 -10.46 28.50
C GLN A 454 25.19 -11.47 29.47
N LYS A 455 24.32 -11.01 30.37
CA LYS A 455 23.55 -11.87 31.27
C LYS A 455 22.66 -12.86 30.50
N LEU A 456 21.97 -12.41 29.45
CA LEU A 456 21.17 -13.31 28.59
C LEU A 456 22.05 -14.41 27.96
N ILE A 457 23.27 -14.08 27.54
CA ILE A 457 24.23 -15.03 26.95
C ILE A 457 24.77 -16.01 28.00
N ASP A 458 25.28 -15.49 29.12
CA ASP A 458 26.02 -16.29 30.10
C ASP A 458 25.08 -17.10 31.00
N ASP A 459 24.07 -16.45 31.57
CA ASP A 459 23.18 -17.07 32.55
C ASP A 459 22.07 -17.90 31.89
N SER A 460 21.62 -17.48 30.70
CA SER A 460 20.51 -18.14 29.98
C SER A 460 20.97 -18.87 28.72
N HIS A 461 22.27 -18.94 28.45
CA HIS A 461 22.84 -19.65 27.29
C HIS A 461 22.29 -19.17 25.94
N TRP A 462 21.95 -17.88 25.83
CA TRP A 462 21.49 -17.33 24.56
C TRP A 462 22.63 -17.20 23.54
N THR A 463 22.27 -17.31 22.26
CA THR A 463 23.12 -16.94 21.14
C THR A 463 22.57 -15.68 20.49
N ILE A 464 23.19 -14.52 20.76
CA ILE A 464 22.82 -13.24 20.14
C ILE A 464 23.86 -12.88 19.09
N THR A 465 23.44 -12.76 17.82
CA THR A 465 24.35 -12.52 16.69
C THR A 465 23.90 -11.37 15.79
N GLY A 466 24.89 -10.70 15.20
CA GLY A 466 24.70 -9.66 14.18
C GLY A 466 24.43 -8.26 14.70
N ASP A 467 24.21 -8.11 16.01
CA ASP A 467 24.24 -6.81 16.68
C ASP A 467 25.69 -6.40 17.01
N LYS A 468 25.89 -5.12 17.28
CA LYS A 468 27.18 -4.58 17.70
C LYS A 468 27.01 -3.51 18.76
N THR A 469 27.98 -3.39 19.67
CA THR A 469 28.01 -2.27 20.59
C THR A 469 28.29 -0.99 19.82
N SER A 470 27.45 0.03 20.00
CA SER A 470 27.69 1.38 19.51
C SER A 470 27.08 2.36 20.49
N CYS A 471 27.95 3.11 21.18
CA CYS A 471 27.58 4.18 22.09
C CYS A 471 27.90 5.51 21.43
N PRO A 472 27.06 5.99 20.48
CA PRO A 472 27.22 7.34 19.98
C PRO A 472 27.07 8.30 21.16
N LEU A 473 28.06 9.17 21.36
CA LEU A 473 27.96 10.25 22.34
C LEU A 473 26.64 11.01 22.08
N PRO A 474 25.85 11.33 23.12
CA PRO A 474 24.63 12.10 22.93
C PRO A 474 25.00 13.41 22.25
N LYS A 475 24.49 13.62 21.03
CA LYS A 475 24.65 14.87 20.28
C LYS A 475 23.76 15.93 20.94
N GLN A 476 24.22 16.56 22.01
CA GLN A 476 23.57 17.75 22.58
C GLN A 476 24.60 18.82 22.93
N ILE A 477 24.70 19.83 22.05
CA ILE A 477 25.20 21.15 22.38
C ILE A 477 23.98 22.07 22.30
N ASN A 478 23.46 22.52 23.44
CA ASN A 478 22.19 23.25 23.49
C ASN A 478 22.30 24.70 23.01
N SER A 479 23.44 25.36 23.21
CA SER A 479 23.77 26.62 22.53
C SER A 479 25.27 26.93 22.66
N VAL A 480 25.79 27.68 21.69
CA VAL A 480 27.10 28.29 21.74
C VAL A 480 26.90 29.80 21.64
N ALA A 481 27.24 30.53 22.70
CA ALA A 481 27.14 31.98 22.72
C ALA A 481 28.52 32.62 22.67
N PHE A 482 28.64 33.66 21.85
CA PHE A 482 29.81 34.54 21.80
C PHE A 482 29.45 35.86 22.47
N SER A 483 30.25 36.32 23.43
CA SER A 483 30.13 37.66 24.00
C SER A 483 31.45 38.39 23.90
N GLU A 484 31.41 39.70 23.60
CA GLU A 484 32.58 40.56 23.71
C GLU A 484 32.77 40.98 25.17
N GLY A 485 33.94 40.66 25.73
CA GLY A 485 34.34 41.22 27.02
C GLY A 485 34.78 42.68 26.88
N GLU A 486 34.75 43.44 27.97
CA GLU A 486 35.06 44.89 28.04
C GLU A 486 36.46 45.31 27.52
N GLY A 487 37.29 44.35 27.07
CA GLY A 487 38.61 44.57 26.46
C GLY A 487 38.77 44.13 24.99
N GLY A 488 37.69 43.71 24.30
CA GLY A 488 37.75 43.27 22.89
C GLY A 488 38.12 41.79 22.68
N GLU A 489 38.12 40.98 23.74
CA GLU A 489 38.27 39.52 23.64
C GLU A 489 36.91 38.86 23.39
N LYS A 490 36.84 37.94 22.41
CA LYS A 490 35.65 37.10 22.17
C LYS A 490 35.65 35.92 23.15
N LEU A 491 34.69 35.92 24.08
CA LEU A 491 34.45 34.82 25.01
C LEU A 491 33.50 33.80 24.40
N LEU A 492 33.94 32.55 24.33
CA LEU A 492 33.09 31.41 24.00
C LEU A 492 32.48 30.87 25.30
N THR A 493 31.17 30.98 25.45
CA THR A 493 30.45 30.38 26.59
C THR A 493 29.64 29.20 26.08
N VAL A 494 30.02 27.99 26.49
CA VAL A 494 29.26 26.76 26.24
C VAL A 494 28.49 26.42 27.51
N THR A 495 27.16 26.45 27.45
CA THR A 495 26.29 26.07 28.57
C THR A 495 25.56 24.77 28.25
N GLY A 496 25.46 23.88 29.25
CA GLY A 496 24.71 22.62 29.15
C GLY A 496 25.48 21.42 28.59
N LEU A 497 26.82 21.40 28.64
CA LEU A 497 27.60 20.19 28.37
C LEU A 497 27.33 19.15 29.46
N ARG A 498 26.60 18.08 29.13
CA ARG A 498 26.43 16.92 30.00
C ARG A 498 27.28 15.78 29.45
N LEU A 499 28.46 15.58 30.05
CA LEU A 499 29.25 14.38 29.80
C LEU A 499 28.75 13.28 30.72
N VAL A 500 28.32 12.17 30.13
CA VAL A 500 27.99 10.94 30.84
C VAL A 500 29.16 9.98 30.64
N ASN A 501 29.71 9.44 31.72
CA ASN A 501 30.71 8.37 31.62
C ASN A 501 30.08 7.12 31.01
N ALA A 502 30.91 6.20 30.51
CA ALA A 502 30.52 4.98 29.80
C ALA A 502 29.61 4.01 30.59
N ASP A 503 29.37 4.29 31.88
CA ASP A 503 28.70 3.37 32.81
C ASP A 503 27.29 3.86 33.26
N GLY A 504 26.81 5.01 32.77
CA GLY A 504 25.41 5.42 32.95
C GLY A 504 24.96 5.89 34.34
N ASP A 505 25.86 6.12 35.31
CA ASP A 505 25.51 6.65 36.64
C ASP A 505 25.51 8.20 36.66
N PRO A 506 24.42 8.89 37.10
CA PRO A 506 24.39 10.34 37.21
C PRO A 506 24.98 10.82 38.55
N THR A 507 26.28 10.59 38.80
CA THR A 507 26.95 11.16 39.99
C THR A 507 28.39 11.57 39.71
N GLU A 508 28.58 12.81 39.24
CA GLU A 508 29.42 13.80 39.93
C GLU A 508 29.11 15.18 39.36
N TYR A 509 28.64 16.08 40.24
CA TYR A 509 28.33 17.46 39.91
C TYR A 509 29.66 18.20 39.73
N ILE A 510 30.19 18.32 38.50
CA ILE A 510 31.29 19.25 38.22
C ILE A 510 30.69 20.65 38.01
N GLU A 511 30.48 21.37 39.12
CA GLU A 511 30.51 22.84 39.12
C GLU A 511 31.94 23.31 38.82
N ALA A 512 32.41 23.23 37.57
CA ALA A 512 33.69 23.83 37.20
C ALA A 512 33.93 23.97 35.69
N LEU A 513 32.99 24.52 34.91
CA LEU A 513 33.34 25.12 33.61
C LEU A 513 32.59 26.44 33.41
N SER A 514 32.78 27.37 34.33
CA SER A 514 32.67 28.79 33.98
C SER A 514 34.09 29.35 33.88
N ARG A 515 34.47 29.74 32.65
CA ARG A 515 35.72 30.43 32.25
C ARG A 515 36.90 29.52 31.87
N SER A 516 36.82 28.93 30.69
CA SER A 516 38.04 28.69 29.89
C SER A 516 38.14 29.81 28.85
N LEU A 517 39.07 30.76 29.06
CA LEU A 517 39.43 31.75 28.05
C LEU A 517 40.09 31.02 26.87
N VAL A 518 39.49 31.10 25.68
CA VAL A 518 40.18 30.78 24.43
C VAL A 518 40.44 32.10 23.70
N SER A 519 41.68 32.58 23.76
CA SER A 519 42.14 33.69 22.92
C SER A 519 42.39 33.19 21.50
N LEU A 520 41.54 33.64 20.56
CA LEU A 520 41.77 33.50 19.12
C LEU A 520 42.62 34.68 18.64
N ASN A 521 43.91 34.67 18.97
CA ASN A 521 44.92 35.45 18.25
C ASN A 521 46.32 34.82 18.41
N GLY A 522 46.62 33.84 17.55
CA GLY A 522 47.96 33.74 16.95
C GLY A 522 49.14 33.09 17.69
N THR A 523 48.97 32.27 18.75
CA THR A 523 50.10 31.45 19.28
C THR A 523 49.62 30.10 19.87
N PRO A 524 50.38 28.99 19.71
CA PRO A 524 49.97 27.65 20.13
C PRO A 524 50.16 27.45 21.65
N LEU A 525 49.18 26.83 22.30
CA LEU A 525 49.31 26.36 23.68
C LEU A 525 50.20 25.11 23.72
N LYS A 526 51.35 25.23 24.39
CA LYS A 526 52.25 24.13 24.78
C LYS A 526 51.73 23.51 26.09
N SER A 527 51.37 22.24 26.03
CA SER A 527 51.27 21.20 27.09
C SER A 527 50.86 21.57 28.52
N CYS A 528 49.76 20.97 28.99
CA CYS A 528 49.66 20.37 30.33
C CYS A 528 48.92 19.02 30.18
N THR A 529 49.64 17.92 30.40
CA THR A 529 49.12 16.56 30.39
C THR A 529 48.44 16.26 31.72
N PHE A 530 47.18 15.78 31.69
CA PHE A 530 46.67 14.84 32.71
C PHE A 530 45.58 13.94 32.09
N ALA A 531 45.76 12.62 32.31
CA ALA A 531 44.84 11.52 31.99
C ALA A 531 44.45 11.28 30.51
N GLY A 532 45.42 10.87 29.69
CA GLY A 532 45.20 9.76 28.75
C GLY A 532 44.48 10.00 27.42
N MET A 533 44.28 11.23 26.96
CA MET A 533 43.81 11.51 25.59
C MET A 533 44.85 12.30 24.79
N ASP A 534 45.14 11.80 23.58
CA ASP A 534 46.02 12.43 22.60
C ASP A 534 45.32 13.64 21.94
N VAL A 535 46.05 14.74 21.78
CA VAL A 535 45.61 16.00 21.17
C VAL A 535 45.11 15.79 19.73
N ALA A 536 45.57 14.72 19.05
CA ALA A 536 45.08 14.32 17.74
C ALA A 536 43.56 13.99 17.70
N GLN A 537 42.97 13.52 18.80
CA GLN A 537 41.54 13.16 18.86
C GLN A 537 40.62 14.37 19.06
N ILE A 538 41.11 15.43 19.69
CA ILE A 538 40.38 16.71 19.84
C ILE A 538 40.31 17.45 18.49
N ILE A 539 41.37 17.35 17.69
CA ILE A 539 41.46 18.03 16.38
C ILE A 539 40.55 17.39 15.33
N ALA A 540 40.29 16.08 15.42
CA ALA A 540 39.36 15.38 14.53
C ALA A 540 37.89 15.82 14.70
N VAL A 541 37.51 16.34 15.86
CA VAL A 541 36.15 16.84 16.16
C VAL A 541 35.92 18.25 15.61
N LEU A 542 36.97 19.04 15.39
CA LEU A 542 36.86 20.46 15.02
C LEU A 542 37.12 20.77 13.54
N GLY A 543 37.58 19.82 12.74
CA GLY A 543 37.60 19.94 11.27
C GLY A 543 38.43 21.10 10.69
N VAL A 544 39.46 21.58 11.38
CA VAL A 544 40.34 22.67 10.89
C VAL A 544 41.69 22.09 10.45
N ALA A 545 42.07 22.28 9.19
CA ALA A 545 43.38 21.90 8.66
C ALA A 545 44.26 23.13 8.47
N TYR A 546 45.53 23.09 8.90
CA TYR A 546 46.69 23.77 8.27
C TYR A 546 48.03 23.36 8.94
N PRO A 547 49.20 23.59 8.31
CA PRO A 547 50.32 22.65 8.33
C PRO A 547 51.56 23.21 9.07
N ASN A 548 52.54 22.33 9.22
CA ASN A 548 53.92 22.56 9.65
C ASN A 548 54.18 22.68 11.16
N VAL A 549 54.57 21.52 11.69
CA VAL A 549 55.30 21.32 12.94
C VAL A 549 56.73 21.82 12.77
N GLY A 550 57.20 22.62 13.73
CA GLY A 550 58.63 22.89 13.94
C GLY A 550 59.00 22.51 15.37
N GLU A 551 59.91 21.54 15.50
CA GLU A 551 60.47 21.04 16.76
C GLU A 551 61.27 22.13 17.50
N ASN A 552 61.09 22.25 18.84
CA ASN A 552 62.18 22.17 19.84
C ASN A 552 61.82 22.67 21.27
N VAL A 553 62.35 21.92 22.26
CA VAL A 553 62.89 22.36 23.57
C VAL A 553 61.93 22.53 24.77
N THR A 554 62.53 22.41 25.96
CA THR A 554 62.27 21.64 27.19
C THR A 554 61.62 22.40 28.36
N ASP A 555 61.37 21.66 29.44
CA ASP A 555 60.80 22.00 30.76
C ASP A 555 61.41 23.20 31.51
N ASP A 556 60.59 23.74 32.42
CA ASP A 556 60.83 24.64 33.57
C ASP A 556 60.75 26.19 33.41
N GLN A 557 59.72 26.75 34.07
CA GLN A 557 59.62 28.08 34.74
C GLN A 557 59.33 29.37 33.89
N PRO A 558 58.76 30.44 34.53
CA PRO A 558 57.59 31.18 34.03
C PRO A 558 57.89 32.52 33.33
N CYS A 559 57.04 32.92 32.38
CA CYS A 559 57.17 34.18 31.64
C CYS A 559 55.98 35.14 31.87
N TYR A 560 56.25 36.31 32.46
CA TYR A 560 55.49 37.55 32.23
C TYR A 560 55.94 38.15 30.88
N TYR A 561 55.08 38.87 30.13
CA TYR A 561 55.36 40.15 29.43
C TYR A 561 54.14 40.70 28.65
N SER A 562 54.18 42.00 28.39
CA SER A 562 53.12 42.97 28.02
C SER A 562 52.83 43.17 26.52
N PHE A 563 51.66 43.74 26.21
CA PHE A 563 51.12 44.05 24.88
C PHE A 563 51.79 45.21 24.09
N GLY A 564 51.60 45.18 22.77
CA GLY A 564 51.59 46.35 21.86
C GLY A 564 50.57 46.14 20.71
N PRO A 565 49.84 47.16 20.23
CA PRO A 565 48.66 46.98 19.38
C PRO A 565 48.97 47.13 17.89
N SER A 566 48.30 46.32 17.04
CA SER A 566 47.67 46.74 15.77
C SER A 566 47.44 45.55 14.83
N TYR A 567 46.17 45.15 14.64
CA TYR A 567 45.52 45.01 13.33
C TYR A 567 44.14 44.36 13.50
N THR A 568 43.10 45.01 12.99
CA THR A 568 41.81 44.41 12.65
C THR A 568 41.80 44.04 11.17
N PRO A 569 41.23 42.90 10.78
CA PRO A 569 40.18 42.97 9.78
C PRO A 569 38.96 42.10 10.07
N ALA A 570 37.86 42.52 9.45
CA ALA A 570 36.48 42.11 9.62
C ALA A 570 36.17 40.66 9.23
N ILE A 571 35.18 40.06 9.90
CA ILE A 571 34.51 38.83 9.48
C ILE A 571 32.99 39.07 9.55
N THR A 572 32.32 38.85 8.42
CA THR A 572 30.88 39.00 8.18
C THR A 572 30.05 37.87 8.79
N GLU A 573 28.90 38.22 9.36
CA GLU A 573 27.88 37.33 9.94
C GLU A 573 27.33 36.30 8.94
N THR A 574 27.09 35.07 9.40
CA THR A 574 26.03 34.22 8.85
C THR A 574 25.59 33.14 9.86
N GLN A 575 24.30 33.21 10.21
CA GLN A 575 23.38 32.14 10.60
C GLN A 575 23.55 31.45 11.97
N ALA A 576 22.69 31.84 12.91
CA ALA A 576 22.29 31.07 14.08
C ALA A 576 20.83 30.58 13.88
N LEU A 577 20.63 29.26 13.92
CA LEU A 577 19.33 28.61 14.11
C LEU A 577 19.35 27.99 15.51
N VAL A 578 18.52 28.50 16.41
CA VAL A 578 18.36 28.01 17.80
C VAL A 578 17.10 27.16 17.87
N TRP A 579 17.21 25.96 18.44
CA TRP A 579 16.10 25.08 18.84
C TRP A 579 16.26 24.77 20.33
N LEU A 580 15.21 24.98 21.13
CA LEU A 580 15.18 24.70 22.57
C LEU A 580 14.58 23.30 22.84
N PRO A 581 15.11 22.50 23.79
CA PRO A 581 14.45 21.28 24.25
C PRO A 581 13.40 21.55 25.36
N PRO A 582 12.42 20.64 25.56
CA PRO A 582 11.29 20.84 26.47
C PRO A 582 11.59 20.37 27.91
N THR A 583 10.78 20.87 28.85
CA THR A 583 10.56 20.47 30.26
C THR A 583 11.24 21.29 31.36
N PHE A 584 10.45 22.21 31.96
CA PHE A 584 10.16 22.26 33.41
C PHE A 584 8.85 23.06 33.60
N ASP A 585 7.97 22.56 34.46
CA ASP A 585 6.61 23.03 34.67
C ASP A 585 6.54 24.15 35.75
N THR A 586 5.51 24.98 35.60
CA THR A 586 4.88 25.92 36.54
C THR A 586 5.47 27.33 36.76
N ALA A 587 4.71 28.29 36.22
CA ALA A 587 4.34 29.59 36.82
C ALA A 587 5.43 30.63 37.15
N ALA A 588 5.72 31.51 36.18
CA ALA A 588 5.87 32.96 36.41
C ALA A 588 5.92 33.73 35.08
N GLN A 589 4.99 34.66 34.86
CA GLN A 589 5.07 35.64 33.78
C GLN A 589 6.03 36.77 34.22
N GLY A 590 7.07 37.04 33.42
CA GLY A 590 8.00 38.14 33.67
C GLY A 590 8.56 38.71 32.36
N THR A 591 8.42 40.02 32.18
CA THR A 591 8.90 40.80 31.04
C THR A 591 10.28 41.43 31.32
N VAL A 592 11.20 41.34 30.36
CA VAL A 592 12.41 42.19 30.30
C VAL A 592 12.40 42.96 28.98
N SER A 593 12.66 44.28 29.04
CA SER A 593 12.75 45.17 27.88
C SER A 593 14.16 45.73 27.73
N VAL A 594 14.64 45.81 26.48
CA VAL A 594 15.75 46.68 26.07
C VAL A 594 15.39 47.34 24.73
N ASN A 595 15.41 48.68 24.69
CA ASN A 595 15.37 49.58 23.52
C ASN A 595 14.15 49.55 22.56
N GLY A 596 12.95 49.82 23.10
CA GLY A 596 12.04 50.79 22.49
C GLY A 596 11.37 50.50 21.13
N SER A 597 11.03 49.25 20.79
CA SER A 597 10.09 48.92 19.69
C SER A 597 9.31 47.61 19.97
N PRO A 598 8.09 47.42 19.41
CA PRO A 598 7.08 46.56 20.02
C PRO A 598 7.18 45.05 19.70
N VAL A 599 7.26 44.28 20.79
CA VAL A 599 6.57 43.01 21.15
C VAL A 599 6.58 41.84 20.14
N TYR A 600 7.41 40.83 20.41
CA TYR A 600 7.13 39.43 20.07
C TYR A 600 6.61 38.70 21.30
N THR A 601 5.42 38.11 21.19
CA THR A 601 4.84 37.21 22.19
C THR A 601 5.11 35.79 21.72
N PHE A 602 5.81 34.98 22.53
CA PHE A 602 6.05 33.57 22.23
C PHE A 602 4.89 32.72 22.75
N ASN A 603 4.15 32.06 21.87
CA ASN A 603 3.29 30.94 22.23
C ASN A 603 4.05 29.64 21.99
N GLN A 604 4.14 28.77 22.99
CA GLN A 604 4.67 27.40 22.83
C GLN A 604 3.79 26.62 21.84
N GLN A 605 4.42 25.99 20.87
CA GLN A 605 3.81 24.94 20.04
C GLN A 605 3.80 23.64 20.86
N THR A 606 2.67 23.34 21.51
CA THR A 606 2.39 22.00 22.03
C THR A 606 2.16 21.06 20.84
N THR A 607 2.94 19.99 20.77
CA THR A 607 2.61 18.81 19.94
C THR A 607 1.20 18.32 20.30
N PRO A 608 0.32 18.00 19.34
CA PRO A 608 -0.97 17.42 19.65
C PRO A 608 -0.80 16.08 20.36
N GLY A 609 -1.11 16.10 21.65
CA GLY A 609 -1.63 14.93 22.34
C GLY A 609 -2.99 14.55 21.76
N VAL A 610 -3.36 13.32 22.02
CA VAL A 610 -4.57 12.63 21.57
C VAL A 610 -5.85 13.41 21.94
N ASP A 611 -6.88 13.24 21.10
CA ASP A 611 -8.29 13.69 21.20
C ASP A 611 -8.62 15.16 20.84
N GLU A 612 -8.88 15.44 19.55
CA GLU A 612 -10.04 16.21 19.04
C GLU A 612 -10.08 16.23 17.48
N PRO A 613 -11.27 16.23 16.83
CA PRO A 613 -11.44 16.05 15.38
C PRO A 613 -10.96 17.25 14.54
N THR A 614 -10.02 16.99 13.62
CA THR A 614 -9.44 17.96 12.67
C THR A 614 -10.40 18.26 11.49
N ALA A 615 -10.67 19.53 11.19
CA ALA A 615 -11.46 19.92 10.02
C ALA A 615 -10.54 20.12 8.80
N ILE A 616 -10.61 19.21 7.83
CA ILE A 616 -9.83 19.31 6.58
C ILE A 616 -10.53 20.29 5.63
N VAL A 617 -9.85 21.38 5.24
CA VAL A 617 -10.27 22.24 4.13
C VAL A 617 -9.37 21.93 2.94
N GLU A 618 -9.73 20.93 2.14
CA GLU A 618 -9.09 20.69 0.85
C GLU A 618 -9.37 21.84 -0.13
N ASN A 619 -8.49 22.05 -1.11
CA ASN A 619 -8.54 23.08 -2.17
C ASN A 619 -9.74 22.94 -3.15
N LYS A 620 -10.96 22.74 -2.64
CA LYS A 620 -12.24 22.70 -3.36
C LYS A 620 -13.32 23.47 -2.58
N PRO A 621 -14.37 23.97 -3.26
CA PRO A 621 -15.51 24.54 -2.55
C PRO A 621 -16.12 23.49 -1.62
N LEU A 622 -16.22 23.81 -0.33
CA LEU A 622 -16.91 23.00 0.67
C LEU A 622 -18.39 22.92 0.29
N THR A 623 -18.92 21.70 0.12
CA THR A 623 -20.36 21.47 -0.08
C THR A 623 -21.02 21.19 1.27
N GLY A 624 -21.97 22.05 1.66
CA GLY A 624 -22.57 22.04 3.00
C GLY A 624 -21.92 23.06 3.93
N VAL A 625 -22.52 23.33 5.10
CA VAL A 625 -21.92 24.17 6.15
C VAL A 625 -21.22 23.25 7.15
N PRO A 626 -19.88 23.16 7.14
CA PRO A 626 -19.12 22.41 8.12
C PRO A 626 -19.47 22.76 9.56
N VAL A 627 -19.67 21.74 10.41
CA VAL A 627 -19.64 21.90 11.87
C VAL A 627 -18.22 21.61 12.34
N ILE A 628 -17.57 22.56 13.00
CA ILE A 628 -16.17 22.49 13.42
C ILE A 628 -16.04 22.65 14.94
N PRO A 629 -14.97 22.12 15.58
CA PRO A 629 -14.75 22.32 17.01
C PRO A 629 -14.48 23.80 17.33
N LYS A 630 -14.59 24.18 18.61
CA LYS A 630 -14.36 25.57 19.08
C LYS A 630 -12.98 26.12 18.71
N ARG A 631 -11.96 25.26 18.65
CA ARG A 631 -10.59 25.62 18.27
C ARG A 631 -10.11 24.78 17.08
N PRO A 632 -10.53 25.12 15.84
CA PRO A 632 -10.23 24.31 14.67
C PRO A 632 -8.73 24.34 14.32
N HIS A 633 -8.24 23.18 13.88
CA HIS A 633 -7.01 23.05 13.12
C HIS A 633 -7.34 23.07 11.63
N PHE A 634 -6.77 24.02 10.89
CA PHE A 634 -6.84 24.06 9.43
C PHE A 634 -5.60 23.43 8.84
N SER A 635 -5.76 22.69 7.74
CA SER A 635 -4.64 22.12 6.98
C SER A 635 -4.95 22.06 5.50
N GLY A 636 -3.92 22.09 4.66
CA GLY A 636 -4.05 21.98 3.21
C GLY A 636 -2.70 21.85 2.50
N THR A 637 -2.70 22.08 1.19
CA THR A 637 -1.49 22.09 0.36
C THR A 637 -1.28 23.44 -0.34
N ALA A 638 -0.01 23.84 -0.47
CA ALA A 638 0.46 25.02 -1.19
C ALA A 638 1.86 24.76 -1.78
N GLU A 639 2.40 25.67 -2.59
CA GLU A 639 3.77 25.54 -3.10
C GLU A 639 4.77 25.47 -1.93
N PRO A 640 5.78 24.57 -1.94
CA PRO A 640 6.78 24.49 -0.87
C PRO A 640 7.40 25.85 -0.55
N GLY A 641 7.40 26.22 0.73
CA GLY A 641 7.86 27.53 1.19
C GLY A 641 6.86 28.69 1.04
N ALA A 642 5.65 28.46 0.54
CA ALA A 642 4.59 29.47 0.55
C ALA A 642 4.11 29.74 1.98
N THR A 643 3.77 31.00 2.27
CA THR A 643 3.17 31.41 3.54
C THR A 643 1.65 31.45 3.40
N VAL A 644 0.94 30.67 4.21
CA VAL A 644 -0.52 30.57 4.21
C VAL A 644 -1.09 31.22 5.47
N THR A 645 -2.01 32.16 5.31
CA THR A 645 -2.70 32.87 6.41
C THR A 645 -4.19 32.62 6.32
N VAL A 646 -4.77 32.01 7.36
CA VAL A 646 -6.21 31.80 7.51
C VAL A 646 -6.77 32.91 8.41
N THR A 647 -7.80 33.62 7.94
CA THR A 647 -8.46 34.72 8.67
C THR A 647 -9.94 34.44 8.83
N VAL A 648 -10.44 34.50 10.05
CA VAL A 648 -11.88 34.47 10.34
C VAL A 648 -12.38 35.92 10.38
N HIS A 649 -13.51 36.24 9.75
CA HIS A 649 -13.97 37.65 9.60
C HIS A 649 -14.94 38.12 10.69
N SER A 650 -15.63 37.22 11.38
CA SER A 650 -16.54 37.57 12.48
C SER A 650 -15.79 37.93 13.78
N ASP A 651 -14.54 37.48 13.92
CA ASP A 651 -13.59 37.80 14.98
C ASP A 651 -12.21 37.96 14.32
N PRO A 652 -11.39 38.99 14.57
CA PRO A 652 -10.13 39.22 13.84
C PRO A 652 -9.01 38.25 14.29
N ILE A 653 -9.33 36.96 14.32
CA ILE A 653 -8.49 35.85 14.71
C ILE A 653 -7.92 35.25 13.41
N SER A 654 -6.60 35.08 13.37
CA SER A 654 -5.91 34.46 12.26
C SER A 654 -4.86 33.46 12.73
N CYS A 655 -4.51 32.52 11.86
CA CYS A 655 -3.34 31.67 12.00
C CYS A 655 -2.54 31.65 10.70
N THR A 656 -1.22 31.51 10.82
CA THR A 656 -0.29 31.49 9.67
C THR A 656 0.62 30.27 9.77
N ALA A 657 0.88 29.63 8.63
CA ALA A 657 1.82 28.51 8.52
C ALA A 657 2.65 28.61 7.23
N LEU A 658 3.86 28.03 7.27
CA LEU A 658 4.71 27.84 6.09
C LEU A 658 4.43 26.44 5.51
N ALA A 659 4.27 26.34 4.19
CA ALA A 659 4.21 25.05 3.53
C ALA A 659 5.58 24.34 3.58
N ASP A 660 5.58 23.08 4.00
CA ASP A 660 6.80 22.26 4.10
C ASP A 660 7.39 21.91 2.72
N SER A 661 8.49 21.16 2.70
CA SER A 661 9.15 20.75 1.45
C SER A 661 8.27 19.89 0.53
N ASN A 662 7.21 19.30 1.07
CA ASN A 662 6.22 18.49 0.35
C ASN A 662 4.97 19.31 -0.01
N GLY A 663 4.91 20.60 0.36
CA GLY A 663 3.81 21.51 0.11
C GLY A 663 2.68 21.43 1.15
N ASN A 664 2.84 20.70 2.25
CA ASN A 664 1.80 20.59 3.28
C ASN A 664 1.89 21.75 4.27
N TRP A 665 0.74 22.28 4.70
CA TRP A 665 0.66 23.28 5.76
C TRP A 665 -0.49 22.97 6.72
N ALA A 666 -0.32 23.34 7.99
CA ALA A 666 -1.37 23.30 8.99
C ALA A 666 -1.22 24.43 10.01
N CYS A 667 -2.33 25.08 10.40
CA CYS A 667 -2.34 26.09 11.46
C CYS A 667 -3.57 25.96 12.36
N GLN A 668 -3.38 26.17 13.66
CA GLN A 668 -4.45 26.21 14.66
C GLN A 668 -4.78 27.67 15.00
N LEU A 669 -6.05 28.00 15.18
CA LEU A 669 -6.42 29.32 15.67
C LEU A 669 -5.91 29.55 17.11
N PRO A 670 -5.44 30.76 17.44
CA PRO A 670 -4.86 31.07 18.75
C PRO A 670 -5.90 31.13 19.88
N SER A 671 -7.18 31.29 19.56
CA SER A 671 -8.30 31.34 20.52
C SER A 671 -9.54 30.63 19.98
N ASP A 672 -10.43 30.25 20.89
CA ASP A 672 -11.70 29.62 20.56
C ASP A 672 -12.59 30.60 19.78
N LEU A 673 -13.37 30.05 18.84
CA LEU A 673 -14.45 30.76 18.17
C LEU A 673 -15.71 30.70 19.05
N GLU A 674 -16.47 31.81 19.08
CA GLU A 674 -17.77 31.84 19.76
C GLU A 674 -18.77 30.89 19.07
N PRO A 675 -19.77 30.35 19.78
CA PRO A 675 -20.81 29.54 19.13
C PRO A 675 -21.56 30.34 18.07
N GLY A 676 -21.65 29.81 16.85
CA GLY A 676 -22.31 30.49 15.73
C GLY A 676 -21.66 30.25 14.38
N GLN A 677 -22.09 31.03 13.38
CA GLN A 677 -21.61 30.94 12.01
C GLN A 677 -20.43 31.91 11.81
N HIS A 678 -19.32 31.40 11.27
CA HIS A 678 -18.11 32.16 10.98
C HIS A 678 -17.77 32.12 9.49
N THR A 679 -17.06 33.15 9.02
CA THR A 679 -16.55 33.24 7.65
C THR A 679 -15.03 33.12 7.64
N VAL A 680 -14.49 32.17 6.90
CA VAL A 680 -13.06 31.85 6.80
C VAL A 680 -12.52 32.25 5.43
N ASN A 681 -11.41 32.99 5.40
CA ASN A 681 -10.66 33.35 4.19
C ASN A 681 -9.22 32.86 4.32
N ILE A 682 -8.60 32.44 3.22
CA ILE A 682 -7.23 31.93 3.19
C ILE A 682 -6.42 32.75 2.18
N HIS A 683 -5.36 33.40 2.65
CA HIS A 683 -4.43 34.18 1.84
C HIS A 683 -3.08 33.46 1.75
N ILE A 684 -2.62 33.18 0.54
CA ILE A 684 -1.37 32.46 0.26
C ILE A 684 -0.38 33.41 -0.41
N VAL A 685 0.83 33.52 0.12
CA VAL A 685 1.95 34.25 -0.46
C VAL A 685 3.00 33.26 -0.91
N LEU A 686 3.26 33.18 -2.21
CA LEU A 686 4.24 32.28 -2.82
C LEU A 686 5.67 32.79 -2.59
N PRO A 687 6.69 31.91 -2.59
CA PRO A 687 8.10 32.31 -2.45
C PRO A 687 8.56 33.35 -3.48
N GLY A 688 7.96 33.33 -4.67
CA GLY A 688 8.23 34.29 -5.76
C GLY A 688 7.50 35.64 -5.64
N GLY A 689 6.77 35.88 -4.54
CA GLY A 689 6.04 37.13 -4.30
C GLY A 689 4.65 37.23 -4.92
N GLY A 690 4.17 36.19 -5.61
CA GLY A 690 2.78 36.09 -6.06
C GLY A 690 1.82 35.76 -4.92
N THR A 691 0.56 36.18 -5.01
CA THR A 691 -0.47 35.91 -3.99
C THR A 691 -1.67 35.18 -4.56
N GLN A 692 -2.32 34.35 -3.74
CA GLN A 692 -3.55 33.62 -4.06
C GLN A 692 -4.51 33.66 -2.87
N ASP A 693 -5.77 34.02 -3.12
CA ASP A 693 -6.84 34.04 -2.11
C ASP A 693 -7.86 32.92 -2.35
N LEU A 694 -8.28 32.24 -1.28
CA LEU A 694 -9.35 31.24 -1.28
C LEU A 694 -10.43 31.61 -0.25
N GLY A 695 -11.70 31.30 -0.58
CA GLY A 695 -12.86 31.66 0.22
C GLY A 695 -13.66 32.83 -0.38
N PRO A 696 -14.65 33.37 0.35
CA PRO A 696 -15.00 33.04 1.74
C PRO A 696 -15.68 31.67 1.88
N TYR A 697 -15.29 30.92 2.93
CA TYR A 697 -15.95 29.69 3.36
C TYR A 697 -16.81 29.95 4.59
N THR A 698 -17.97 29.31 4.69
CA THR A 698 -18.84 29.41 5.86
C THR A 698 -18.69 28.16 6.73
N VAL A 699 -18.50 28.33 8.04
CA VAL A 699 -18.41 27.24 9.02
C VAL A 699 -19.29 27.55 10.24
N THR A 700 -19.74 26.53 10.97
CA THR A 700 -20.55 26.68 12.19
C THR A 700 -19.88 26.01 13.39
N VAL A 701 -19.86 26.67 14.54
CA VAL A 701 -19.35 26.15 15.81
C VAL A 701 -20.51 25.86 16.75
N ASN A 702 -20.61 24.63 17.24
CA ASN A 702 -21.68 24.23 18.17
C ASN A 702 -21.45 24.80 19.59
N PRO A 703 -22.53 25.11 20.35
CA PRO A 703 -22.41 25.59 21.73
C PRO A 703 -21.68 24.64 22.69
N ASP A 704 -21.81 23.34 22.46
CA ASP A 704 -21.19 22.26 23.25
C ASP A 704 -19.77 21.90 22.78
N GLY A 705 -19.28 22.48 21.68
CA GLY A 705 -17.96 22.24 21.12
C GLY A 705 -17.81 20.93 20.34
N THR A 706 -18.88 20.15 20.18
CA THR A 706 -18.85 18.90 19.41
C THR A 706 -18.81 19.18 17.91
N SER A 707 -17.97 18.47 17.16
CA SER A 707 -18.03 18.45 15.70
C SER A 707 -18.61 17.12 15.22
N THR A 708 -19.42 17.16 14.17
CA THR A 708 -19.85 15.97 13.44
C THR A 708 -18.93 15.78 12.23
N PRO A 709 -18.35 14.58 11.99
CA PRO A 709 -17.50 14.34 10.84
C PRO A 709 -18.26 14.64 9.53
N ILE A 710 -17.71 15.52 8.69
CA ILE A 710 -18.28 15.81 7.37
C ILE A 710 -17.73 14.78 6.40
N THR A 711 -18.55 13.83 6.02
CA THR A 711 -18.26 12.86 4.95
C THR A 711 -18.43 13.55 3.60
N ASN A 712 -17.33 14.01 3.00
CA ASN A 712 -17.39 14.51 1.63
C ASN A 712 -17.30 13.34 0.64
N THR A 713 -18.48 12.89 0.20
CA THR A 713 -18.64 11.93 -0.90
C THR A 713 -18.47 12.66 -2.23
N THR A 714 -17.34 12.52 -2.93
CA THR A 714 -17.29 12.42 -4.40
C THR A 714 -15.89 12.08 -4.93
N PRO A 715 -15.77 11.31 -6.02
CA PRO A 715 -14.50 10.71 -6.46
C PRO A 715 -13.64 11.70 -7.27
N LEU A 716 -12.32 11.68 -7.06
CA LEU A 716 -11.35 12.29 -7.96
C LEU A 716 -11.00 11.30 -9.09
N ALA A 717 -11.38 11.65 -10.33
CA ALA A 717 -10.86 11.01 -11.53
C ALA A 717 -9.38 11.42 -11.77
N PRO A 718 -8.56 10.57 -12.42
CA PRO A 718 -7.15 10.85 -12.66
C PRO A 718 -7.03 11.86 -13.80
N ASN A 719 -6.20 12.90 -13.66
CA ASN A 719 -5.83 13.72 -14.81
C ASN A 719 -4.33 14.01 -14.88
N THR A 720 -3.75 13.37 -15.89
CA THR A 720 -2.63 13.78 -16.73
C THR A 720 -2.70 15.23 -17.20
N GLY A 721 -1.54 15.91 -17.25
CA GLY A 721 -1.12 16.79 -18.36
C GLY A 721 -1.89 18.08 -18.67
N PHE A 722 -1.21 19.21 -18.46
CA PHE A 722 -1.29 20.52 -19.16
C PHE A 722 -2.30 20.68 -20.32
N ALA A 723 -3.17 21.70 -20.24
CA ALA A 723 -3.25 22.83 -21.20
C ALA A 723 -4.32 23.88 -20.83
N GLN A 724 -3.88 25.14 -20.82
CA GLN A 724 -4.54 26.42 -21.15
C GLN A 724 -6.03 26.66 -20.87
N THR A 725 -6.37 27.87 -20.39
CA THR A 725 -7.37 28.75 -21.05
C THR A 725 -7.16 30.23 -20.71
N VAL A 726 -6.79 31.00 -21.75
CA VAL A 726 -7.40 32.25 -22.23
C VAL A 726 -7.92 33.27 -21.20
N LYS A 727 -7.34 34.49 -21.26
CA LYS A 727 -8.02 35.75 -20.93
C LYS A 727 -8.17 36.56 -22.23
N THR A 728 -9.40 36.93 -22.55
CA THR A 728 -9.79 37.64 -23.78
C THR A 728 -9.77 39.16 -23.63
N LEU A 729 -9.66 39.80 -24.81
CA LEU A 729 -9.98 41.19 -25.20
C LEU A 729 -8.86 42.24 -25.14
N THR A 730 -8.31 42.59 -26.32
CA THR A 730 -8.62 43.88 -26.99
C THR A 730 -8.09 43.93 -28.45
N THR A 731 -9.04 44.19 -29.37
CA THR A 731 -8.99 44.97 -30.64
C THR A 731 -7.84 44.92 -31.66
N GLN A 732 -8.24 44.48 -32.87
CA GLN A 732 -7.93 44.98 -34.24
C GLN A 732 -6.69 44.49 -35.04
N PRO A 733 -6.80 44.47 -36.41
CA PRO A 733 -6.07 43.58 -37.29
C PRO A 733 -5.01 44.27 -38.17
N GLN A 734 -3.94 43.54 -38.49
CA GLN A 734 -3.01 43.67 -39.64
C GLN A 734 -1.84 42.70 -39.34
N GLY A 735 -1.15 41.98 -40.21
CA GLY A 735 -0.99 41.93 -41.65
C GLY A 735 0.42 41.34 -41.89
N LEU A 736 0.52 40.28 -42.70
CA LEU A 736 1.67 39.87 -43.54
C LEU A 736 3.13 39.75 -42.99
N ILE A 737 3.72 38.56 -43.23
CA ILE A 737 5.14 38.23 -43.59
C ILE A 737 6.25 38.37 -42.51
N LEU A 738 6.94 37.27 -42.14
CA LEU A 738 8.33 36.99 -42.57
C LEU A 738 8.89 35.63 -42.09
N LEU A 739 9.73 35.10 -42.97
CA LEU A 739 10.50 33.86 -42.95
C LEU A 739 11.82 34.03 -42.17
N ALA A 740 12.39 32.90 -41.70
CA ALA A 740 13.83 32.56 -41.62
C ALA A 740 14.48 32.30 -40.22
N THR A 741 14.82 31.02 -40.03
CA THR A 741 16.08 30.41 -39.53
C THR A 741 16.65 30.78 -38.15
N LEU A 742 16.84 29.75 -37.30
CA LEU A 742 18.18 29.33 -36.85
C LEU A 742 18.19 27.86 -36.35
N LEU A 743 19.03 27.03 -36.96
CA LEU A 743 19.53 25.74 -36.46
C LEU A 743 20.76 26.01 -35.57
N ALA A 744 20.90 25.33 -34.43
CA ALA A 744 22.19 24.79 -33.97
C ALA A 744 22.05 23.82 -32.77
N ALA A 745 22.70 22.67 -32.92
CA ALA A 745 23.34 21.83 -31.89
C ALA A 745 22.49 20.88 -31.03
N LEU A 746 22.13 19.73 -31.61
CA LEU A 746 22.25 18.44 -30.90
C LEU A 746 23.38 17.66 -31.57
N GLY A 747 24.47 17.47 -30.82
CA GLY A 747 25.66 16.73 -31.25
C GLY A 747 25.45 15.22 -31.20
N VAL A 748 25.74 14.58 -32.32
CA VAL A 748 25.86 13.13 -32.48
C VAL A 748 27.34 12.76 -32.43
N GLY A 749 27.68 11.72 -31.67
CA GLY A 749 28.91 10.93 -31.85
C GLY A 749 28.63 9.52 -31.35
N GLY A 750 29.05 8.43 -31.98
CA GLY A 750 29.76 8.19 -33.22
C GLY A 750 29.87 6.66 -33.35
N MET A 751 29.50 6.10 -34.49
CA MET A 751 29.66 4.68 -34.81
C MET A 751 31.12 4.39 -35.21
N VAL A 752 31.66 3.25 -34.76
CA VAL A 752 32.78 2.57 -35.43
C VAL A 752 32.34 1.17 -35.81
N ALA A 753 32.35 0.92 -37.12
CA ALA A 753 32.11 -0.37 -37.75
C ALA A 753 33.35 -1.28 -37.67
N ARG A 754 33.12 -2.60 -37.61
CA ARG A 754 34.12 -3.57 -38.06
C ARG A 754 33.43 -4.77 -38.70
N GLU A 755 33.61 -4.88 -40.02
CA GLU A 755 33.30 -6.04 -40.84
C GLU A 755 34.08 -7.28 -40.38
N ARG A 756 33.46 -8.47 -40.50
CA ARG A 756 34.13 -9.66 -41.04
C ARG A 756 33.12 -10.67 -41.59
N ARG A 757 33.28 -10.99 -42.87
CA ARG A 757 32.70 -12.13 -43.60
C ARG A 757 33.14 -13.46 -42.96
N ARG A 758 32.27 -14.48 -42.98
CA ARG A 758 32.45 -15.71 -43.78
C ARG A 758 31.29 -16.71 -43.59
N SER A 759 30.95 -17.31 -44.74
CA SER A 759 30.19 -18.55 -45.03
C SER A 759 28.78 -18.67 -44.50
#